data_AF-A0A1I4JPW5-F1
#
_entry.id   AF-A0A1I4JPW5-F1
#
_cell.length_a   1.000
_cell.length_b   1.000
_cell.length_c   1.000
_cell.angle_alpha   90.00
_cell.angle_beta   90.00
_cell.angle_gamma   90.00
#
_symmetry.space_group_name_H-M   'P 1'
#
loop_
_entity.id
_entity.type
_entity.pdbx_description
1 polymer ?
#
loop_
_entity_poly.entity_id
_entity_poly.type
_entity_poly.pdbx_seq_one_letter_code
_entity_poly.pdbx_strand_id
1 'polypeptide(L)'
;MPAAKPDTPELDLTAEEARTEHARLSEAIQEADRLYHQEDAPEISDAEYDRLRRRLEEIETRFPDLAGTGAASTSVGAKPSEKFAKVRHAVPMLSLGNAFDPEEVSEFVARVRRFLGLAEDAPLAFTAEPKIDGLSLSLRYVNGQLETAATRGDGEVGENVTANARTVHDIPATLAGTGWPEICEVRGEVYLSHADFAAINARQEAAGKPLFANPRNAAAGSLRQLDPSITASRPLKFFAYAWGELSGPIAETQSGVLKRFSTWGLPVNPLTQTFTDIESMLGHYRRIEADRAGLGYDIDGVVYKVDDLALQKRLGFVSRSPRWALAHKFAAQEATTVVEDIVINVGRTGSLNPLAKLKPVTVGGVVVSNATLHNEGYVKGVGGDGEPIRDGRDIRVGDTVTVVRAGDVIPKVMDVDLTKRPPDSQPYTFPETCPACGSRAVRAINPRTGRPDAIRRCTGGLICPAQGVERLKHFVSRNGFDIEGFGETYIEVLFEAGLVRQPADLFRLDFETLKAAVVARREALSAERRAEAGATEPPKKAAKKKGEEEDKAIKNLLAGVEGRRTVPMNRLLFALGIPQIGEATAKALAKRFPDMPSLIAAIREAAAVQPGPDWVELTAVPRVGGTTRDRLLDLGFPDDTPSDAPRARLSAPQRENLLQHYGDADGVRAALARAAAQKPGDAYRLFADDGEIGPVATDALILFFSEPHNADAVDALLEQVTVEPMERPAAVSTFAGKTVVFTGTLEKMTRNEAKAVAERLGAKVSGSVSAKTDFVVAGPGAGSKLKDAEKHGVRVVSEDDWLGMVAQG
;
A
#
# COMPACT_ATOMS: atom_id res chain seq x y z
N MET A 1 -22.96 -47.09 7.80
CA MET A 1 -23.00 -46.07 6.72
C MET A 1 -21.84 -45.11 6.98
N PRO A 2 -20.95 -44.85 6.01
CA PRO A 2 -19.83 -43.95 6.25
C PRO A 2 -20.38 -42.52 6.42
N ALA A 3 -19.93 -41.85 7.49
CA ALA A 3 -20.30 -40.48 7.79
C ALA A 3 -19.86 -39.55 6.66
N ALA A 4 -20.78 -38.68 6.23
CA ALA A 4 -20.51 -37.66 5.22
C ALA A 4 -19.37 -36.74 5.69
N LYS A 5 -18.41 -36.48 4.79
CA LYS A 5 -17.38 -35.45 4.99
C LYS A 5 -18.07 -34.08 5.16
N PRO A 6 -17.57 -33.21 6.04
CA PRO A 6 -18.06 -31.83 6.08
C PRO A 6 -17.71 -31.11 4.79
N ASP A 7 -18.71 -30.47 4.18
CA ASP A 7 -18.57 -29.64 2.97
C ASP A 7 -17.63 -28.47 3.26
N THR A 8 -16.40 -28.57 2.76
CA THR A 8 -15.50 -27.41 2.62
C THR A 8 -16.00 -26.62 1.40
N PRO A 9 -16.18 -25.28 1.47
CA PRO A 9 -16.65 -24.53 0.31
C PRO A 9 -15.68 -24.75 -0.87
N GLU A 10 -16.20 -25.33 -1.97
CA GLU A 10 -15.39 -25.62 -3.15
C GLU A 10 -14.88 -24.32 -3.77
N LEU A 11 -13.56 -24.19 -3.77
CA LEU A 11 -12.80 -23.24 -4.56
C LEU A 11 -12.90 -23.63 -6.05
N ASP A 12 -13.96 -23.19 -6.74
CA ASP A 12 -14.14 -23.39 -8.18
C ASP A 12 -13.33 -22.36 -8.97
N LEU A 13 -12.00 -22.53 -9.00
CA LEU A 13 -11.07 -21.71 -9.78
C LEU A 13 -10.32 -22.58 -10.79
N THR A 14 -10.16 -22.07 -12.02
CA THR A 14 -9.21 -22.65 -12.97
C THR A 14 -7.76 -22.31 -12.58
N ALA A 15 -6.77 -23.04 -13.12
CA ALA A 15 -5.35 -22.79 -12.82
C ALA A 15 -4.87 -21.36 -13.21
N GLU A 16 -5.49 -20.74 -14.22
CA GLU A 16 -5.17 -19.37 -14.64
C GLU A 16 -5.80 -18.33 -13.70
N GLU A 17 -7.05 -18.55 -13.29
CA GLU A 17 -7.74 -17.71 -12.30
C GLU A 17 -7.06 -17.80 -10.94
N ALA A 18 -6.62 -19.00 -10.53
CA ALA A 18 -5.84 -19.20 -9.32
C ALA A 18 -4.50 -18.44 -9.35
N ARG A 19 -3.79 -18.43 -10.48
CA ARG A 19 -2.56 -17.62 -10.65
C ARG A 19 -2.83 -16.12 -10.53
N THR A 20 -3.89 -15.65 -11.17
CA THR A 20 -4.27 -14.23 -11.15
C THR A 20 -4.68 -13.79 -9.75
N GLU A 21 -5.51 -14.59 -9.07
CA GLU A 21 -5.98 -14.29 -7.72
C GLU A 21 -4.85 -14.42 -6.69
N HIS A 22 -3.95 -15.40 -6.83
CA HIS A 22 -2.76 -15.55 -5.99
C HIS A 22 -1.85 -14.32 -6.07
N ALA A 23 -1.57 -13.80 -7.26
CA ALA A 23 -0.78 -12.58 -7.44
C ALA A 23 -1.48 -11.36 -6.82
N ARG A 24 -2.79 -11.21 -7.04
CA ARG A 24 -3.60 -10.11 -6.47
C ARG A 24 -3.61 -10.13 -4.94
N LEU A 25 -3.83 -11.29 -4.34
CA LEU A 25 -3.81 -11.46 -2.89
C LEU A 25 -2.41 -11.18 -2.34
N SER A 26 -1.37 -11.66 -3.01
CA SER A 26 0.02 -11.41 -2.62
C SER A 26 0.37 -9.93 -2.58
N GLU A 27 -0.04 -9.13 -3.58
CA GLU A 27 0.19 -7.67 -3.57
C GLU A 27 -0.62 -6.96 -2.47
N ALA A 28 -1.90 -7.31 -2.30
CA ALA A 28 -2.75 -6.69 -1.28
C ALA A 28 -2.24 -6.96 0.14
N ILE A 29 -1.78 -8.18 0.41
CA ILE A 29 -1.19 -8.55 1.69
C ILE A 29 0.13 -7.81 1.94
N GLN A 30 0.99 -7.63 0.93
CA GLN A 30 2.23 -6.87 1.09
C GLN A 30 1.99 -5.41 1.41
N GLU A 31 1.01 -4.78 0.75
CA GLU A 31 0.65 -3.41 1.05
C GLU A 31 0.10 -3.27 2.47
N ALA A 32 -0.74 -4.22 2.88
CA ALA A 32 -1.24 -4.28 4.26
C ALA A 32 -0.10 -4.48 5.28
N ASP A 33 0.85 -5.39 5.02
CA ASP A 33 2.04 -5.61 5.86
C ASP A 33 2.86 -4.32 6.01
N ARG A 34 3.06 -3.58 4.91
CA ARG A 34 3.79 -2.31 4.88
C ARG A 34 3.10 -1.24 5.73
N LEU A 35 1.80 -1.03 5.51
CA LEU A 35 0.98 -0.06 6.24
C LEU A 35 0.90 -0.40 7.73
N TYR A 36 0.77 -1.68 8.06
CA TYR A 36 0.61 -2.15 9.43
C TYR A 36 1.94 -2.15 10.22
N HIS A 37 3.05 -2.59 9.63
CA HIS A 37 4.32 -2.78 10.34
C HIS A 37 5.34 -1.65 10.18
N GLN A 38 5.32 -0.90 9.08
CA GLN A 38 6.30 0.18 8.87
C GLN A 38 5.72 1.53 9.25
N GLU A 39 4.48 1.78 8.86
CA GLU A 39 3.84 3.10 8.95
C GLU A 39 2.89 3.26 10.12
N ASP A 40 2.62 2.18 10.85
CA ASP A 40 1.69 2.15 11.99
C ASP A 40 0.29 2.72 11.62
N ALA A 41 -0.12 2.55 10.36
CA ALA A 41 -1.30 3.16 9.73
C ALA A 41 -2.09 2.16 8.84
N PRO A 42 -2.62 1.06 9.41
CA PRO A 42 -3.29 0.03 8.63
C PRO A 42 -4.59 0.53 7.96
N GLU A 43 -4.79 0.18 6.68
CA GLU A 43 -6.01 0.51 5.92
C GLU A 43 -7.07 -0.61 5.94
N ILE A 44 -6.66 -1.86 6.24
CA ILE A 44 -7.56 -3.02 6.37
C ILE A 44 -7.52 -3.58 7.79
N SER A 45 -8.64 -4.18 8.23
CA SER A 45 -8.74 -4.83 9.54
C SER A 45 -7.95 -6.14 9.59
N ASP A 46 -7.48 -6.57 10.77
CA ASP A 46 -6.81 -7.87 10.97
C ASP A 46 -7.65 -9.04 10.48
N ALA A 47 -8.98 -9.01 10.67
CA ALA A 47 -9.87 -10.04 10.15
C ALA A 47 -9.89 -10.09 8.60
N GLU A 48 -9.78 -8.93 7.95
CA GLU A 48 -9.71 -8.88 6.48
C GLU A 48 -8.33 -9.34 6.01
N TYR A 49 -7.26 -8.91 6.69
CA TYR A 49 -5.91 -9.41 6.45
C TYR A 49 -5.84 -10.94 6.61
N ASP A 50 -6.40 -11.47 7.71
CA ASP A 50 -6.48 -12.91 7.98
C ASP A 50 -7.33 -13.63 6.94
N ARG A 51 -8.42 -13.02 6.46
CA ARG A 51 -9.24 -13.56 5.36
C ARG A 51 -8.45 -13.63 4.05
N LEU A 52 -7.72 -12.57 3.70
CA LEU A 52 -6.84 -12.54 2.53
C LEU A 52 -5.73 -13.59 2.66
N ARG A 53 -5.13 -13.72 3.85
CA ARG A 53 -4.11 -14.73 4.16
C ARG A 53 -4.65 -16.14 4.07
N ARG A 54 -5.81 -16.42 4.69
CA ARG A 54 -6.48 -17.72 4.63
C ARG A 54 -6.82 -18.08 3.18
N ARG A 55 -7.35 -17.13 2.41
CA ARG A 55 -7.64 -17.33 0.99
C ARG A 55 -6.38 -17.65 0.17
N LEU A 56 -5.27 -16.96 0.45
CA LEU A 56 -3.98 -17.26 -0.18
C LEU A 56 -3.52 -18.68 0.17
N GLU A 57 -3.59 -19.08 1.43
CA GLU A 57 -3.23 -20.44 1.88
C GLU A 57 -4.13 -21.53 1.29
N GLU A 58 -5.43 -21.29 1.17
CA GLU A 58 -6.37 -22.21 0.52
C GLU A 58 -5.99 -22.43 -0.95
N ILE A 59 -5.65 -21.35 -1.68
CA ILE A 59 -5.19 -21.42 -3.07
C ILE A 59 -3.88 -22.20 -3.16
N GLU A 60 -2.90 -21.91 -2.31
CA GLU A 60 -1.61 -22.61 -2.32
C GLU A 60 -1.73 -24.08 -1.94
N THR A 61 -2.67 -24.43 -1.07
CA THR A 61 -2.96 -25.82 -0.71
C THR A 61 -3.56 -26.59 -1.88
N ARG A 62 -4.45 -25.95 -2.66
CA ARG A 62 -5.12 -26.60 -3.81
C ARG A 62 -4.28 -26.56 -5.09
N PHE A 63 -3.41 -25.57 -5.24
CA PHE A 63 -2.48 -25.39 -6.35
C PHE A 63 -1.04 -25.33 -5.83
N PRO A 64 -0.42 -26.48 -5.49
CA PRO A 64 0.89 -26.53 -4.85
C PRO A 64 2.01 -25.84 -5.64
N ASP A 65 1.89 -25.76 -6.98
CA ASP A 65 2.85 -25.07 -7.85
C ASP A 65 2.93 -23.55 -7.58
N LEU A 66 1.92 -22.97 -6.93
CA LEU A 66 1.87 -21.55 -6.56
C LEU A 66 2.46 -21.27 -5.17
N ALA A 67 2.58 -22.30 -4.33
CA ALA A 67 3.10 -22.14 -2.98
C ALA A 67 4.51 -21.56 -3.00
N GLY A 68 4.69 -20.41 -2.34
CA GLY A 68 6.00 -19.74 -2.26
C GLY A 68 6.42 -18.93 -3.49
N THR A 69 5.60 -18.90 -4.54
CA THR A 69 5.86 -18.07 -5.73
C THR A 69 5.43 -16.62 -5.55
N GLY A 70 4.53 -16.37 -4.60
CA GLY A 70 3.99 -15.06 -4.28
C GLY A 70 4.88 -14.37 -3.27
N ALA A 71 5.08 -13.07 -3.45
CA ALA A 71 5.96 -12.30 -2.58
C ALA A 71 5.42 -12.15 -1.14
N ALA A 72 4.12 -12.42 -0.91
CA ALA A 72 3.53 -12.56 0.42
C ALA A 72 3.57 -14.00 0.97
N SER A 73 3.71 -15.01 0.11
CA SER A 73 3.65 -16.43 0.50
C SER A 73 4.71 -16.81 1.54
N THR A 74 5.87 -16.15 1.46
CA THR A 74 7.02 -16.35 2.35
C THR A 74 7.30 -15.13 3.24
N SER A 75 6.54 -14.04 3.11
CA SER A 75 6.79 -12.81 3.88
C SER A 75 6.40 -12.96 5.36
N VAL A 76 7.24 -12.43 6.24
CA VAL A 76 6.94 -12.22 7.66
C VAL A 76 7.16 -10.74 7.96
N GLY A 77 6.21 -10.08 8.60
CA GLY A 77 6.35 -8.66 8.96
C GLY A 77 6.61 -7.74 7.75
N ALA A 78 7.42 -6.71 7.94
CA ALA A 78 7.80 -5.78 6.86
C ALA A 78 9.25 -5.34 6.99
N LYS A 79 9.85 -4.88 5.88
CA LYS A 79 11.26 -4.45 5.86
C LYS A 79 11.54 -3.37 6.92
N PRO A 80 12.67 -3.43 7.63
CA PRO A 80 13.07 -2.39 8.59
C PRO A 80 13.19 -0.99 7.96
N SER A 81 12.89 0.04 8.74
CA SER A 81 13.13 1.44 8.35
C SER A 81 14.61 1.72 8.08
N GLU A 82 14.90 2.70 7.23
CA GLU A 82 16.26 3.23 7.06
C GLU A 82 16.71 4.13 8.22
N LYS A 83 15.78 4.53 9.11
CA LYS A 83 16.04 5.45 10.23
C LYS A 83 16.82 4.80 11.38
N PHE A 84 16.75 3.47 11.52
CA PHE A 84 17.45 2.72 12.56
C PHE A 84 18.54 1.83 11.95
N ALA A 85 19.62 1.59 12.70
CA ALA A 85 20.59 0.56 12.33
C ALA A 85 19.89 -0.81 12.26
N LYS A 86 20.29 -1.65 11.32
CA LYS A 86 19.67 -2.96 11.09
C LYS A 86 20.40 -4.05 11.89
N VAL A 87 19.65 -4.98 12.47
CA VAL A 87 20.19 -6.16 13.18
C VAL A 87 19.61 -7.40 12.53
N ARG A 88 20.48 -8.29 12.03
CA ARG A 88 20.06 -9.60 11.56
C ARG A 88 19.87 -10.52 12.76
N HIS A 89 18.71 -11.16 12.85
CA HIS A 89 18.43 -12.16 13.88
C HIS A 89 19.22 -13.43 13.60
N ALA A 90 19.90 -13.97 14.61
CA ALA A 90 20.68 -15.21 14.48
C ALA A 90 19.79 -16.43 14.21
N VAL A 91 18.60 -16.43 14.81
CA VAL A 91 17.49 -17.34 14.49
C VAL A 91 16.34 -16.48 13.95
N PRO A 92 15.67 -16.81 12.84
CA PRO A 92 14.55 -16.00 12.36
C PRO A 92 13.40 -15.85 13.38
N MET A 93 12.75 -14.69 13.39
CA MET A 93 11.51 -14.42 14.13
C MET A 93 10.31 -14.65 13.21
N LEU A 94 9.66 -15.80 13.35
CA LEU A 94 8.54 -16.23 12.51
C LEU A 94 7.18 -15.75 13.03
N SER A 95 6.14 -15.93 12.21
CA SER A 95 4.75 -15.74 12.61
C SER A 95 4.15 -17.02 13.22
N LEU A 96 2.90 -16.97 13.67
CA LEU A 96 2.11 -18.11 14.12
C LEU A 96 1.02 -18.44 13.09
N GLY A 97 0.62 -19.72 13.03
CA GLY A 97 -0.64 -20.09 12.39
C GLY A 97 -1.82 -19.63 13.26
N ASN A 98 -2.95 -19.31 12.63
CA ASN A 98 -4.14 -18.82 13.32
C ASN A 98 -5.23 -19.89 13.39
N ALA A 99 -6.01 -19.87 14.47
CA ALA A 99 -7.30 -20.54 14.59
C ALA A 99 -8.34 -19.57 15.15
N PHE A 100 -9.61 -19.77 14.80
CA PHE A 100 -10.74 -18.89 15.16
C PHE A 100 -11.89 -19.65 15.82
N ASP A 101 -11.87 -20.98 15.76
CA ASP A 101 -12.86 -21.84 16.39
C ASP A 101 -12.22 -23.06 17.10
N PRO A 102 -12.93 -23.69 18.05
CA PRO A 102 -12.44 -24.85 18.78
C PRO A 102 -12.10 -26.06 17.91
N GLU A 103 -12.77 -26.23 16.78
CA GLU A 103 -12.56 -27.31 15.84
C GLU A 103 -11.18 -27.21 15.18
N GLU A 104 -10.78 -26.01 14.72
CA GLU A 104 -9.45 -25.74 14.16
C GLU A 104 -8.32 -26.03 15.18
N VAL A 105 -8.55 -25.78 16.47
CA VAL A 105 -7.61 -26.13 17.55
C VAL A 105 -7.50 -27.65 17.71
N SER A 106 -8.64 -28.35 17.66
CA SER A 106 -8.69 -29.82 17.74
C SER A 106 -7.96 -30.46 16.56
N GLU A 107 -8.13 -29.91 15.35
CA GLU A 107 -7.39 -30.34 14.17
C GLU A 107 -5.89 -30.07 14.29
N PHE A 108 -5.48 -28.93 14.84
CA PHE A 108 -4.06 -28.65 15.10
C PHE A 108 -3.43 -29.72 16.00
N VAL A 109 -4.09 -30.06 17.12
CA VAL A 109 -3.61 -31.11 18.03
C VAL A 109 -3.55 -32.47 17.31
N ALA A 110 -4.56 -32.81 16.52
CA ALA A 110 -4.58 -34.03 15.72
C ALA A 110 -3.43 -34.08 14.69
N ARG A 111 -3.12 -32.95 14.02
CA ARG A 111 -1.99 -32.84 13.09
C ARG A 111 -0.64 -33.03 13.80
N VAL A 112 -0.47 -32.44 14.98
CA VAL A 112 0.75 -32.61 15.80
C VAL A 112 0.93 -34.08 16.20
N ARG A 113 -0.12 -34.72 16.73
CA ARG A 113 -0.09 -36.15 17.12
C ARG A 113 0.26 -37.04 15.94
N ARG A 114 -0.38 -36.84 14.79
CA ARG A 114 -0.14 -37.60 13.55
C ARG A 114 1.29 -37.46 13.07
N PHE A 115 1.84 -36.24 13.08
CA PHE A 115 3.23 -35.99 12.68
C PHE A 115 4.22 -36.71 13.59
N LEU A 116 3.95 -36.72 14.91
CA LEU A 116 4.83 -37.35 15.89
C LEU A 116 4.66 -38.88 15.98
N GLY A 117 3.64 -39.45 15.32
CA GLY A 117 3.30 -40.87 15.42
C GLY A 117 2.72 -41.26 16.77
N LEU A 118 2.07 -40.33 17.47
CA LEU A 118 1.49 -40.55 18.78
C LEU A 118 0.08 -41.14 18.68
N ALA A 119 -0.23 -42.08 19.58
CA ALA A 119 -1.60 -42.55 19.78
C ALA A 119 -2.51 -41.39 20.27
N GLU A 120 -3.82 -41.56 20.11
CA GLU A 120 -4.81 -40.53 20.46
C GLU A 120 -4.79 -40.18 21.95
N ASP A 121 -4.54 -41.18 22.80
CA ASP A 121 -4.46 -41.10 24.26
C ASP A 121 -3.05 -40.85 24.82
N ALA A 122 -2.02 -40.85 23.96
CA ALA A 122 -0.65 -40.61 24.40
C ALA A 122 -0.51 -39.23 25.06
N PRO A 123 0.24 -39.09 26.17
CA PRO A 123 0.43 -37.79 26.81
C PRO A 123 1.10 -36.79 25.86
N LEU A 124 0.48 -35.61 25.70
CA LEU A 124 1.04 -34.49 24.95
C LEU A 124 0.63 -33.20 25.65
N ALA A 125 1.60 -32.53 26.26
CA ALA A 125 1.38 -31.29 26.98
C ALA A 125 1.51 -30.07 26.06
N PHE A 126 0.67 -29.06 26.28
CA PHE A 126 0.72 -27.75 25.65
C PHE A 126 0.77 -26.68 26.72
N THR A 127 1.60 -25.67 26.53
CA THR A 127 1.45 -24.38 27.22
C THR A 127 0.38 -23.56 26.51
N ALA A 128 -0.49 -22.92 27.28
CA ALA A 128 -1.44 -21.92 26.81
C ALA A 128 -1.11 -20.59 27.49
N GLU A 129 -0.82 -19.57 26.69
CA GLU A 129 -0.39 -18.24 27.15
C GLU A 129 -1.22 -17.14 26.46
N PRO A 130 -1.55 -16.03 27.13
CA PRO A 130 -2.24 -14.93 26.47
C PRO A 130 -1.42 -14.37 25.31
N LYS A 131 -2.08 -14.15 24.17
CA LYS A 131 -1.47 -13.51 23.01
C LYS A 131 -1.50 -11.99 23.21
N ILE A 132 -0.39 -11.44 23.68
CA ILE A 132 -0.24 -10.01 24.00
C ILE A 132 -0.33 -9.19 22.71
N ASP A 133 -1.11 -8.11 22.73
CA ASP A 133 -1.20 -7.18 21.60
C ASP A 133 -0.19 -6.04 21.77
N GLY A 134 0.94 -6.13 21.08
CA GLY A 134 2.03 -5.19 21.20
C GLY A 134 3.01 -5.23 20.03
N LEU A 135 4.29 -5.00 20.34
CA LEU A 135 5.39 -5.11 19.40
C LEU A 135 6.39 -6.18 19.87
N SER A 136 6.61 -7.19 19.04
CA SER A 136 7.61 -8.23 19.30
C SER A 136 9.03 -7.66 19.32
N LEU A 137 9.77 -8.05 20.36
CA LEU A 137 11.12 -7.59 20.65
C LEU A 137 12.03 -8.79 20.94
N SER A 138 13.20 -8.80 20.31
CA SER A 138 14.30 -9.73 20.62
C SER A 138 15.34 -9.02 21.48
N LEU A 139 15.77 -9.66 22.56
CA LEU A 139 16.74 -9.19 23.55
C LEU A 139 17.90 -10.17 23.62
N ARG A 140 19.04 -9.81 23.05
CA ARG A 140 20.24 -10.65 23.04
C ARG A 140 21.14 -10.28 24.21
N TYR A 141 21.30 -11.23 25.12
CA TYR A 141 22.23 -11.14 26.25
C TYR A 141 23.52 -11.90 25.96
N VAL A 142 24.67 -11.27 26.25
CA VAL A 142 25.99 -11.90 26.26
C VAL A 142 26.54 -11.87 27.66
N ASN A 143 26.89 -13.04 28.18
CA ASN A 143 27.34 -13.22 29.55
C ASN A 143 26.38 -12.53 30.55
N GLY A 144 25.08 -12.71 30.32
CA GLY A 144 24.01 -12.12 31.13
C GLY A 144 23.81 -10.62 30.94
N GLN A 145 24.60 -9.92 30.12
CA GLN A 145 24.47 -8.47 29.87
C GLN A 145 23.68 -8.20 28.59
N LEU A 146 22.72 -7.26 28.62
CA LEU A 146 21.95 -6.89 27.43
C LEU A 146 22.86 -6.18 26.41
N GLU A 147 23.19 -6.91 25.35
CA GLU A 147 24.10 -6.43 24.31
C GLU A 147 23.33 -5.76 23.18
N THR A 148 22.28 -6.41 22.68
CA THR A 148 21.47 -5.90 21.55
C THR A 148 19.99 -6.14 21.79
N ALA A 149 19.14 -5.18 21.44
CA ALA A 149 17.70 -5.36 21.30
C ALA A 149 17.26 -5.01 19.88
N ALA A 150 16.40 -5.83 19.28
CA ALA A 150 15.95 -5.65 17.91
C ALA A 150 14.45 -5.93 17.76
N THR A 151 13.76 -5.07 17.00
CA THR A 151 12.36 -5.32 16.60
C THR A 151 12.29 -6.54 15.67
N ARG A 152 11.09 -7.08 15.44
CA ARG A 152 10.93 -8.21 14.50
C ARG A 152 11.36 -7.87 13.07
N GLY A 153 11.00 -6.69 12.57
CA GLY A 153 11.17 -6.29 11.17
C GLY A 153 10.52 -7.30 10.21
N ASP A 154 11.32 -7.81 9.26
CA ASP A 154 10.85 -8.81 8.27
C ASP A 154 11.03 -10.27 8.74
N GLY A 155 11.32 -10.46 10.03
CA GLY A 155 11.59 -11.76 10.63
C GLY A 155 13.04 -12.22 10.49
N GLU A 156 13.78 -11.77 9.48
CA GLU A 156 15.22 -12.01 9.38
C GLU A 156 16.05 -10.83 9.92
N VAL A 157 15.60 -9.61 9.65
CA VAL A 157 16.28 -8.38 9.99
C VAL A 157 15.30 -7.45 10.71
N GLY A 158 15.72 -6.99 11.88
CA GLY A 158 15.02 -6.03 12.73
C GLY A 158 15.70 -4.66 12.78
N GLU A 159 15.03 -3.72 13.43
CA GLU A 159 15.58 -2.40 13.78
C GLU A 159 16.29 -2.47 15.13
N ASN A 160 17.51 -1.92 15.22
CA ASN A 160 18.25 -1.82 16.48
C ASN A 160 17.59 -0.79 17.39
N VAL A 161 16.98 -1.27 18.47
CA VAL A 161 16.32 -0.46 19.49
C VAL A 161 16.96 -0.68 20.87
N THR A 162 18.25 -1.04 20.90
CA THR A 162 18.98 -1.38 22.14
C THR A 162 18.93 -0.26 23.17
N ALA A 163 19.12 0.98 22.73
CA ALA A 163 19.12 2.13 23.63
C ALA A 163 17.73 2.36 24.24
N ASN A 164 16.67 2.17 23.47
CA ASN A 164 15.27 2.30 23.88
C ASN A 164 14.85 1.15 24.81
N ALA A 165 15.21 -0.09 24.47
CA ALA A 165 14.90 -1.26 25.30
C ALA A 165 15.52 -1.14 26.70
N ARG A 166 16.71 -0.54 26.82
CA ARG A 166 17.35 -0.27 28.12
C ARG A 166 16.60 0.71 29.01
N THR A 167 15.65 1.49 28.47
CA THR A 167 14.82 2.41 29.28
C THR A 167 13.52 1.77 29.74
N VAL A 168 13.18 0.58 29.26
CA VAL A 168 11.99 -0.16 29.68
C VAL A 168 12.28 -0.84 31.02
N HIS A 169 11.58 -0.43 32.07
CA HIS A 169 11.83 -0.89 33.45
C HIS A 169 11.82 -2.42 33.59
N ASP A 170 10.92 -3.09 32.87
CA ASP A 170 10.73 -4.54 32.90
C ASP A 170 11.87 -5.33 32.22
N ILE A 171 12.78 -4.65 31.52
CA ILE A 171 13.89 -5.27 30.79
C ILE A 171 15.19 -5.07 31.60
N PRO A 172 15.71 -6.13 32.26
CA PRO A 172 16.91 -5.99 33.06
C PRO A 172 18.14 -5.75 32.17
N ALA A 173 18.99 -4.79 32.51
CA ALA A 173 20.27 -4.60 31.82
C ALA A 173 21.21 -5.80 32.02
N THR A 174 21.07 -6.50 33.15
CA THR A 174 21.79 -7.74 33.48
C THR A 174 20.81 -8.78 34.00
N LEU A 175 20.81 -9.98 33.43
CA LEU A 175 20.03 -11.11 33.92
C LEU A 175 20.40 -11.43 35.38
N ALA A 176 19.38 -11.60 36.22
CA ALA A 176 19.58 -11.96 37.62
C ALA A 176 20.05 -13.41 37.78
N GLY A 177 20.73 -13.69 38.89
CA GLY A 177 21.17 -15.04 39.24
C GLY A 177 22.27 -15.59 38.33
N THR A 178 22.34 -16.93 38.26
CA THR A 178 23.35 -17.68 37.50
C THR A 178 22.69 -18.77 36.65
N GLY A 179 23.47 -19.44 35.79
CA GLY A 179 22.99 -20.55 34.97
C GLY A 179 22.31 -20.13 33.66
N TRP A 180 22.38 -18.86 33.29
CA TRP A 180 22.17 -18.43 31.91
C TRP A 180 23.38 -18.84 31.03
N PRO A 181 23.18 -19.18 29.76
CA PRO A 181 24.25 -19.51 28.82
C PRO A 181 25.01 -18.25 28.38
N GLU A 182 26.22 -18.41 27.81
CA GLU A 182 27.02 -17.28 27.29
C GLU A 182 26.21 -16.39 26.35
N ILE A 183 25.40 -16.97 25.47
CA ILE A 183 24.48 -16.28 24.57
C ILE A 183 23.07 -16.70 24.95
N CYS A 184 22.23 -15.72 25.29
CA CYS A 184 20.82 -15.92 25.55
C CYS A 184 19.99 -14.86 24.84
N GLU A 185 19.33 -15.22 23.73
CA GLU A 185 18.34 -14.37 23.07
C GLU A 185 16.95 -14.65 23.65
N VAL A 186 16.37 -13.66 24.35
CA VAL A 186 15.02 -13.69 24.89
C VAL A 186 14.08 -12.96 23.94
N ARG A 187 12.92 -13.55 23.65
CA ARG A 187 11.87 -12.94 22.84
C ARG A 187 10.64 -12.68 23.68
N GLY A 188 10.06 -11.51 23.49
CA GLY A 188 8.86 -11.10 24.20
C GLY A 188 8.11 -10.01 23.46
N GLU A 189 7.02 -9.56 24.08
CA GLU A 189 6.19 -8.50 23.53
C GLU A 189 6.32 -7.25 24.41
N VAL A 190 6.59 -6.11 23.78
CA VAL A 190 6.48 -4.79 24.41
C VAL A 190 5.06 -4.27 24.23
N TYR A 191 4.44 -3.81 25.31
CA TYR A 191 3.05 -3.37 25.30
C TYR A 191 2.82 -2.17 26.24
N LEU A 192 1.61 -1.61 26.18
CA LEU A 192 1.12 -0.56 27.08
C LEU A 192 -0.14 -1.01 27.80
N SER A 193 -0.31 -0.60 29.07
CA SER A 193 -1.58 -0.79 29.77
C SER A 193 -2.64 0.20 29.25
N HIS A 194 -3.92 -0.10 29.46
CA HIS A 194 -5.01 0.80 29.09
C HIS A 194 -4.91 2.15 29.79
N ALA A 195 -4.54 2.15 31.07
CA ALA A 195 -4.37 3.38 31.86
C ALA A 195 -3.20 4.22 31.34
N ASP A 196 -2.08 3.57 31.01
CA ASP A 196 -0.90 4.24 30.47
C ASP A 196 -1.14 4.83 29.08
N PHE A 197 -1.84 4.08 28.21
CA PHE A 197 -2.27 4.55 26.90
C PHE A 197 -3.17 5.78 27.00
N ALA A 198 -4.20 5.74 27.85
CA ALA A 198 -5.08 6.87 28.09
C ALA A 198 -4.31 8.10 28.58
N ALA A 199 -3.35 7.92 29.49
CA ALA A 199 -2.50 9.00 29.99
C ALA A 199 -1.57 9.58 28.91
N ILE A 200 -1.05 8.76 27.99
CA ILE A 200 -0.27 9.25 26.84
C ILE A 200 -1.15 10.08 25.91
N ASN A 201 -2.34 9.60 25.56
CA ASN A 201 -3.24 10.33 24.66
C ASN A 201 -3.75 11.63 25.26
N ALA A 202 -4.07 11.67 26.57
CA ALA A 202 -4.43 12.91 27.25
C ALA A 202 -3.29 13.95 27.19
N ARG A 203 -2.03 13.51 27.32
CA ARG A 203 -0.85 14.39 27.14
C ARG A 203 -0.70 14.87 25.69
N GLN A 204 -0.93 14.00 24.70
CA GLN A 204 -0.90 14.37 23.28
C GLN A 204 -1.97 15.40 22.93
N GLU A 205 -3.19 15.20 23.43
CA GLU A 205 -4.32 16.12 23.24
C GLU A 205 -4.03 17.50 23.83
N ALA A 206 -3.57 17.54 25.09
CA ALA A 206 -3.18 18.79 25.76
C ALA A 206 -2.03 19.52 25.03
N ALA A 207 -1.18 18.78 24.31
CA ALA A 207 -0.09 19.31 23.52
C ALA A 207 -0.47 19.61 22.04
N GLY A 208 -1.73 19.39 21.64
CA GLY A 208 -2.19 19.59 20.26
C GLY A 208 -1.55 18.63 19.25
N LYS A 209 -1.06 17.46 19.70
CA LYS A 209 -0.40 16.44 18.87
C LYS A 209 -1.39 15.37 18.42
N PRO A 210 -1.12 14.67 17.30
CA PRO A 210 -1.93 13.52 16.88
C PRO A 210 -2.01 12.45 17.98
N LEU A 211 -3.23 11.95 18.23
CA LEU A 211 -3.47 10.88 19.19
C LEU A 211 -3.05 9.52 18.61
N PHE A 212 -2.61 8.62 19.48
CA PHE A 212 -2.39 7.23 19.09
C PHE A 212 -3.73 6.50 18.95
N ALA A 213 -3.85 5.68 17.89
CA ALA A 213 -5.08 4.97 17.58
C ALA A 213 -5.42 3.84 18.58
N ASN A 214 -4.41 3.10 19.04
CA ASN A 214 -4.56 1.96 19.94
C ASN A 214 -3.27 1.76 20.80
N PRO A 215 -3.31 0.94 21.86
CA PRO A 215 -2.14 0.65 22.70
C PRO A 215 -0.97 -0.01 21.97
N ARG A 216 -1.23 -0.87 20.97
CA ARG A 216 -0.20 -1.53 20.13
C ARG A 216 0.66 -0.53 19.36
N ASN A 217 0.04 0.35 18.58
CA ASN A 217 0.69 1.39 17.79
C ASN A 217 1.35 2.42 18.71
N ALA A 218 0.71 2.73 19.83
CA ALA A 218 1.32 3.54 20.87
C ALA A 218 2.60 2.87 21.38
N ALA A 219 2.61 1.57 21.68
CA ALA A 219 3.78 0.85 22.15
C ALA A 219 4.90 0.79 21.09
N ALA A 220 4.54 0.47 19.85
CA ALA A 220 5.47 0.44 18.72
C ALA A 220 6.12 1.80 18.48
N GLY A 221 5.30 2.85 18.36
CA GLY A 221 5.79 4.22 18.21
C GLY A 221 6.58 4.70 19.42
N SER A 222 6.28 4.23 20.62
CA SER A 222 7.01 4.57 21.85
C SER A 222 8.39 3.93 21.93
N LEU A 223 8.52 2.69 21.46
CA LEU A 223 9.80 1.98 21.46
C LEU A 223 10.70 2.46 20.31
N ARG A 224 10.13 2.80 19.15
CA ARG A 224 10.86 3.20 17.93
C ARG A 224 11.15 4.70 17.92
N GLN A 225 11.83 5.20 18.95
CA GLN A 225 12.23 6.61 19.06
C GLN A 225 13.73 6.78 18.81
N LEU A 226 14.13 7.79 18.03
CA LEU A 226 15.56 8.08 17.82
C LEU A 226 16.23 8.59 19.11
N ASP A 227 15.47 9.26 19.97
CA ASP A 227 15.90 9.67 21.30
C ASP A 227 15.31 8.70 22.36
N PRO A 228 16.14 7.85 23.00
CA PRO A 228 15.69 6.90 24.01
C PRO A 228 15.04 7.55 25.23
N SER A 229 15.30 8.84 25.51
CA SER A 229 14.65 9.54 26.63
C SER A 229 13.14 9.68 26.42
N ILE A 230 12.68 9.75 25.16
CA ILE A 230 11.25 9.73 24.82
C ILE A 230 10.66 8.37 25.21
N THR A 231 11.34 7.28 24.87
CA THR A 231 10.93 5.93 25.29
C THR A 231 10.90 5.83 26.82
N ALA A 232 11.89 6.37 27.52
CA ALA A 232 11.96 6.37 28.99
C ALA A 232 10.77 7.10 29.65
N SER A 233 10.23 8.15 29.00
CA SER A 233 9.07 8.91 29.49
C SER A 233 7.73 8.18 29.31
N ARG A 234 7.73 7.05 28.61
CA ARG A 234 6.56 6.26 28.28
C ARG A 234 6.62 4.92 29.05
N PRO A 235 5.59 4.57 29.83
CA PRO A 235 5.61 3.41 30.72
C PRO A 235 5.38 2.10 29.95
N LEU A 236 6.31 1.77 29.04
CA LEU A 236 6.31 0.51 28.32
C LEU A 236 6.53 -0.65 29.29
N LYS A 237 5.85 -1.75 29.00
CA LYS A 237 5.95 -3.00 29.74
C LYS A 237 6.41 -4.11 28.82
N PHE A 238 6.89 -5.20 29.40
CA PHE A 238 7.39 -6.35 28.65
C PHE A 238 6.87 -7.67 29.21
N PHE A 239 6.66 -8.66 28.35
CA PHE A 239 6.49 -10.06 28.75
C PHE A 239 7.34 -10.97 27.87
N ALA A 240 8.22 -11.77 28.47
CA ALA A 240 8.97 -12.80 27.78
C ALA A 240 8.09 -14.03 27.48
N TYR A 241 8.17 -14.55 26.26
CA TYR A 241 7.37 -15.70 25.81
C TYR A 241 8.17 -16.77 25.04
N ALA A 242 9.36 -16.46 24.52
CA ALA A 242 10.18 -17.38 23.73
C ALA A 242 11.67 -17.01 23.76
N TRP A 243 12.48 -17.71 22.99
CA TRP A 243 13.91 -17.46 22.79
C TRP A 243 14.27 -17.55 21.31
N GLY A 244 15.45 -17.02 20.97
CA GLY A 244 16.11 -17.24 19.67
C GLY A 244 17.40 -18.05 19.86
N GLU A 245 18.55 -17.43 19.59
CA GLU A 245 19.85 -18.06 19.80
C GLU A 245 20.13 -18.36 21.29
N LEU A 246 20.53 -19.59 21.57
CA LEU A 246 21.04 -20.02 22.87
C LEU A 246 22.37 -20.76 22.66
N SER A 247 23.43 -20.40 23.38
CA SER A 247 24.69 -21.16 23.33
C SER A 247 24.67 -22.46 24.15
N GLY A 248 23.61 -22.69 24.93
CA GLY A 248 23.38 -23.92 25.68
C GLY A 248 21.91 -24.11 26.07
N PRO A 249 21.48 -25.35 26.35
CA PRO A 249 20.11 -25.63 26.77
C PRO A 249 19.81 -25.03 28.15
N ILE A 250 18.62 -24.46 28.32
CA ILE A 250 18.20 -23.76 29.56
C ILE A 250 17.08 -24.49 30.30
N ALA A 251 16.27 -25.28 29.60
CA ALA A 251 15.25 -26.19 30.12
C ALA A 251 14.89 -27.26 29.06
N GLU A 252 14.11 -28.27 29.46
CA GLU A 252 13.60 -29.33 28.57
C GLU A 252 12.18 -29.03 28.05
N THR A 253 11.46 -28.11 28.70
CA THR A 253 10.09 -27.72 28.36
C THR A 253 9.93 -26.20 28.21
N GLN A 254 8.95 -25.77 27.42
CA GLN A 254 8.54 -24.37 27.24
C GLN A 254 8.20 -23.72 28.58
N SER A 255 7.38 -24.39 29.39
CA SER A 255 7.06 -23.98 30.76
C SER A 255 8.31 -23.84 31.63
N GLY A 256 9.28 -24.74 31.48
CA GLY A 256 10.58 -24.66 32.13
C GLY A 256 11.41 -23.45 31.71
N VAL A 257 11.38 -23.08 30.43
CA VAL A 257 12.05 -21.87 29.92
C VAL A 257 11.42 -20.62 30.50
N LEU A 258 10.09 -20.50 30.50
CA LEU A 258 9.41 -19.33 31.08
C LEU A 258 9.72 -19.20 32.57
N LYS A 259 9.79 -20.32 33.30
CA LYS A 259 10.24 -20.33 34.70
C LYS A 259 11.68 -19.81 34.83
N ARG A 260 12.59 -20.19 33.93
CA ARG A 260 13.96 -19.66 33.92
C ARG A 260 14.01 -18.16 33.67
N PHE A 261 13.27 -17.65 32.69
CA PHE A 261 13.16 -16.20 32.45
C PHE A 261 12.69 -15.45 33.69
N SER A 262 11.65 -15.95 34.37
CA SER A 262 11.20 -15.39 35.63
C SER A 262 12.29 -15.38 36.70
N THR A 263 13.05 -16.47 36.85
CA THR A 263 14.18 -16.51 37.80
C THR A 263 15.33 -15.58 37.45
N TRP A 264 15.46 -15.19 36.17
CA TRP A 264 16.46 -14.23 35.69
C TRP A 264 15.96 -12.78 35.73
N GLY A 265 14.77 -12.53 36.30
CA GLY A 265 14.22 -11.19 36.47
C GLY A 265 13.43 -10.67 35.27
N LEU A 266 13.14 -11.51 34.28
CA LEU A 266 12.27 -11.16 33.16
C LEU A 266 10.81 -11.48 33.49
N PRO A 267 9.86 -10.54 33.31
CA PRO A 267 8.45 -10.82 33.53
C PRO A 267 7.92 -11.84 32.52
N VAL A 268 7.12 -12.79 33.01
CA VAL A 268 6.35 -13.75 32.21
C VAL A 268 4.88 -13.60 32.57
N ASN A 269 3.96 -13.87 31.63
CA ASN A 269 2.55 -13.63 31.89
C ASN A 269 2.02 -14.61 32.97
N PRO A 270 1.37 -14.11 34.04
CA PRO A 270 0.90 -14.96 35.15
C PRO A 270 -0.26 -15.89 34.78
N LEU A 271 -0.92 -15.65 33.64
CA LEU A 271 -2.00 -16.52 33.16
C LEU A 271 -1.48 -17.73 32.37
N THR A 272 -0.19 -17.80 32.05
CA THR A 272 0.36 -18.95 31.32
C THR A 272 0.26 -20.24 32.13
N GLN A 273 -0.35 -21.28 31.55
CA GLN A 273 -0.56 -22.59 32.20
C GLN A 273 -0.26 -23.74 31.22
N THR A 274 -0.04 -24.94 31.77
CA THR A 274 0.20 -26.17 30.98
C THR A 274 -1.01 -27.10 31.05
N PHE A 275 -1.41 -27.67 29.92
CA PHE A 275 -2.56 -28.55 29.75
C PHE A 275 -2.17 -29.81 28.99
N THR A 276 -2.84 -30.93 29.28
CA THR A 276 -2.61 -32.23 28.60
C THR A 276 -3.79 -32.70 27.76
N ASP A 277 -4.92 -32.00 27.85
CA ASP A 277 -6.16 -32.29 27.13
C ASP A 277 -6.74 -31.00 26.51
N ILE A 278 -7.44 -31.20 25.40
CA ILE A 278 -7.98 -30.11 24.58
C ILE A 278 -9.05 -29.32 25.35
N GLU A 279 -9.91 -30.00 26.11
CA GLU A 279 -11.05 -29.34 26.74
C GLU A 279 -10.63 -28.43 27.90
N SER A 280 -9.65 -28.84 28.71
CA SER A 280 -9.08 -27.95 29.73
C SER A 280 -8.37 -26.74 29.11
N MET A 281 -7.70 -26.94 27.96
CA MET A 281 -7.04 -25.87 27.21
C MET A 281 -8.04 -24.86 26.61
N LEU A 282 -9.16 -25.35 26.07
CA LEU A 282 -10.27 -24.52 25.59
C LEU A 282 -11.03 -23.84 26.75
N GLY A 283 -11.18 -24.54 27.88
CA GLY A 283 -11.72 -23.97 29.11
C GLY A 283 -10.90 -22.78 29.61
N HIS A 284 -9.57 -22.89 29.54
CA HIS A 284 -8.67 -21.78 29.86
C HIS A 284 -8.80 -20.60 28.89
N TYR A 285 -8.94 -20.87 27.59
CA TYR A 285 -9.23 -19.83 26.59
C TYR A 285 -10.54 -19.08 26.90
N ARG A 286 -11.64 -19.80 27.16
CA ARG A 286 -12.95 -19.20 27.50
C ARG A 286 -12.88 -18.35 28.76
N ARG A 287 -12.09 -18.77 29.76
CA ARG A 287 -11.86 -18.00 30.98
C ARG A 287 -11.10 -16.70 30.69
N ILE A 288 -10.00 -16.77 29.91
CA ILE A 288 -9.26 -15.56 29.52
C ILE A 288 -10.17 -14.62 28.71
N GLU A 289 -10.99 -15.15 27.81
CA GLU A 289 -11.95 -14.36 27.02
C GLU A 289 -12.94 -13.59 27.91
N ALA A 290 -13.50 -14.27 28.92
CA ALA A 290 -14.41 -13.67 29.88
C ALA A 290 -13.73 -12.60 30.76
N ASP A 291 -12.48 -12.85 31.17
CA ASP A 291 -11.70 -11.94 32.02
C ASP A 291 -11.04 -10.80 31.23
N ARG A 292 -11.08 -10.84 29.89
CA ARG A 292 -10.31 -9.96 28.97
C ARG A 292 -10.45 -8.48 29.30
N ALA A 293 -11.68 -8.01 29.57
CA ALA A 293 -11.95 -6.61 29.88
C ALA A 293 -11.31 -6.13 31.20
N GLY A 294 -11.00 -7.06 32.12
CA GLY A 294 -10.42 -6.76 33.43
C GLY A 294 -8.89 -6.80 33.49
N LEU A 295 -8.21 -7.20 32.43
CA LEU A 295 -6.75 -7.41 32.43
C LEU A 295 -5.94 -6.10 32.51
N GLY A 296 -6.52 -4.99 32.05
CA GLY A 296 -5.85 -3.69 32.01
C GLY A 296 -4.79 -3.54 30.91
N TYR A 297 -4.70 -4.52 30.00
CA TYR A 297 -3.88 -4.49 28.80
C TYR A 297 -4.56 -5.32 27.70
N ASP A 298 -4.22 -5.05 26.45
CA ASP A 298 -4.83 -5.73 25.31
C ASP A 298 -4.19 -7.09 25.01
N ILE A 299 -5.07 -8.04 24.68
CA ILE A 299 -4.75 -9.37 24.16
C ILE A 299 -5.71 -9.69 23.03
N ASP A 300 -5.25 -10.44 22.02
CA ASP A 300 -6.05 -10.79 20.84
C ASP A 300 -6.34 -12.30 20.72
N GLY A 301 -5.90 -13.10 21.70
CA GLY A 301 -6.18 -14.53 21.76
C GLY A 301 -5.36 -15.26 22.82
N VAL A 302 -5.21 -16.57 22.61
CA VAL A 302 -4.32 -17.45 23.38
C VAL A 302 -3.40 -18.18 22.41
N VAL A 303 -2.11 -18.27 22.73
CA VAL A 303 -1.14 -19.06 21.98
C VAL A 303 -0.97 -20.41 22.66
N TYR A 304 -1.15 -21.48 21.89
CA TYR A 304 -0.84 -22.85 22.30
C TYR A 304 0.53 -23.25 21.75
N LYS A 305 1.38 -23.84 22.58
CA LYS A 305 2.69 -24.38 22.16
C LYS A 305 2.90 -25.76 22.77
N VAL A 306 3.36 -26.74 21.97
CA VAL A 306 3.81 -28.04 22.51
C VAL A 306 4.86 -27.80 23.59
N ASP A 307 4.65 -28.32 24.80
CA ASP A 307 5.49 -27.97 25.95
C ASP A 307 6.88 -28.62 25.86
N ASP A 308 7.00 -29.84 25.34
CA ASP A 308 8.30 -30.54 25.21
C ASP A 308 9.15 -29.98 24.05
N LEU A 309 10.35 -29.50 24.34
CA LEU A 309 11.24 -28.87 23.35
C LEU A 309 11.89 -29.86 22.38
N ALA A 310 12.05 -31.12 22.78
CA ALA A 310 12.52 -32.16 21.86
C ALA A 310 11.45 -32.45 20.79
N LEU A 311 10.17 -32.41 21.17
CA LEU A 311 9.06 -32.52 20.22
C LEU A 311 8.94 -31.29 19.31
N GLN A 312 9.13 -30.07 19.84
CA GLN A 312 9.18 -28.86 19.01
C GLN A 312 10.27 -28.96 17.91
N LYS A 313 11.48 -29.42 18.28
CA LYS A 313 12.58 -29.63 17.33
C LYS A 313 12.23 -30.65 16.24
N ARG A 314 11.55 -31.75 16.60
CA ARG A 314 11.09 -32.76 15.64
C ARG A 314 10.02 -32.23 14.70
N LEU A 315 9.06 -31.47 15.22
CA LEU A 315 7.97 -30.86 14.45
C LEU A 315 8.50 -29.80 13.46
N GLY A 316 9.50 -29.02 13.86
CA GLY A 316 10.10 -28.00 13.02
C GLY A 316 9.11 -26.94 12.57
N PHE A 317 9.31 -26.42 11.36
CA PHE A 317 8.60 -25.26 10.81
C PHE A 317 7.96 -25.59 9.46
N VAL A 318 6.94 -24.83 9.10
CA VAL A 318 6.55 -24.57 7.70
C VAL A 318 7.13 -23.21 7.28
N SER A 319 7.00 -22.82 6.01
CA SER A 319 7.67 -21.63 5.41
C SER A 319 7.61 -20.37 6.29
N ARG A 320 6.51 -20.11 7.00
CA ARG A 320 6.27 -18.87 7.76
C ARG A 320 5.90 -19.03 9.24
N SER A 321 5.71 -20.27 9.74
CA SER A 321 5.22 -20.53 11.09
C SER A 321 5.70 -21.88 11.66
N PRO A 322 5.80 -22.03 12.98
CA PRO A 322 6.12 -23.31 13.62
C PRO A 322 4.96 -24.30 13.54
N ARG A 323 5.25 -25.59 13.32
CA ARG A 323 4.22 -26.65 13.36
C ARG A 323 3.73 -26.97 14.78
N TRP A 324 4.49 -26.52 15.78
CA TRP A 324 4.29 -26.83 17.19
C TRP A 324 3.59 -25.72 17.98
N ALA A 325 3.18 -24.63 17.33
CA ALA A 325 2.42 -23.56 17.97
C ALA A 325 1.27 -23.01 17.10
N LEU A 326 0.23 -22.52 17.76
CA LEU A 326 -0.98 -21.99 17.14
C LEU A 326 -1.52 -20.81 17.97
N ALA A 327 -1.94 -19.73 17.30
CA ALA A 327 -2.66 -18.63 17.91
C ALA A 327 -4.18 -18.82 17.73
N HIS A 328 -4.89 -19.11 18.82
CA HIS A 328 -6.36 -19.14 18.84
C HIS A 328 -6.89 -17.75 19.17
N LYS A 329 -7.36 -17.03 18.15
CA LYS A 329 -7.82 -15.64 18.26
C LYS A 329 -9.23 -15.55 18.83
N PHE A 330 -9.51 -14.50 19.61
CA PHE A 330 -10.86 -14.22 20.07
C PHE A 330 -11.80 -13.90 18.92
N ALA A 331 -13.07 -14.27 19.06
CA ALA A 331 -14.10 -13.85 18.13
C ALA A 331 -14.17 -12.30 18.11
N ALA A 332 -14.39 -11.74 16.92
CA ALA A 332 -14.52 -10.30 16.77
C ALA A 332 -15.73 -9.82 17.59
N GLN A 333 -15.53 -8.81 18.44
CA GLN A 333 -16.61 -8.30 19.27
C GLN A 333 -17.42 -7.28 18.48
N GLU A 334 -18.73 -7.45 18.52
CA GLU A 334 -19.69 -6.55 17.89
C GLU A 334 -20.41 -5.73 18.95
N ALA A 335 -20.68 -4.47 18.63
CA ALA A 335 -21.61 -3.67 19.40
C ALA A 335 -22.48 -2.84 18.47
N THR A 336 -23.69 -2.53 18.91
CA THR A 336 -24.60 -1.66 18.18
C THR A 336 -24.50 -0.24 18.70
N THR A 337 -24.39 0.74 17.83
CA THR A 337 -24.39 2.17 18.18
C THR A 337 -25.03 3.02 17.08
N VAL A 338 -25.03 4.34 17.23
CA VAL A 338 -25.62 5.29 16.26
C VAL A 338 -24.50 6.07 15.56
N VAL A 339 -24.63 6.25 14.24
CA VAL A 339 -23.78 7.16 13.46
C VAL A 339 -24.24 8.60 13.72
N GLU A 340 -23.42 9.39 14.40
CA GLU A 340 -23.71 10.80 14.70
C GLU A 340 -23.31 11.73 13.55
N ASP A 341 -22.26 11.38 12.80
CA ASP A 341 -21.77 12.14 11.65
C ASP A 341 -20.90 11.26 10.73
N ILE A 342 -20.67 11.70 9.49
CA ILE A 342 -19.70 11.09 8.57
C ILE A 342 -18.76 12.17 8.05
N VAL A 343 -17.51 12.11 8.50
CA VAL A 343 -16.45 13.06 8.10
C VAL A 343 -15.52 12.43 7.07
N ILE A 344 -14.93 13.24 6.19
CA ILE A 344 -13.96 12.78 5.20
C ILE A 344 -12.55 13.14 5.65
N ASN A 345 -11.72 12.12 5.88
CA ASN A 345 -10.29 12.28 6.09
C ASN A 345 -9.54 12.18 4.77
N VAL A 346 -8.67 13.15 4.49
CA VAL A 346 -7.85 13.15 3.27
C VAL A 346 -6.49 12.55 3.59
N GLY A 347 -6.17 11.41 2.98
CA GLY A 347 -4.89 10.73 3.14
C GLY A 347 -3.74 11.42 2.42
N ARG A 348 -2.51 11.01 2.74
CA ARG A 348 -1.27 11.56 2.15
C ARG A 348 -1.14 11.41 0.63
N THR A 349 -1.85 10.45 0.04
CA THR A 349 -1.93 10.25 -1.42
C THR A 349 -3.15 10.95 -2.04
N GLY A 350 -3.89 11.71 -1.24
CA GLY A 350 -5.11 12.40 -1.64
C GLY A 350 -6.37 11.55 -1.56
N SER A 351 -6.33 10.31 -1.04
CA SER A 351 -7.52 9.47 -0.84
C SER A 351 -8.53 10.13 0.10
N LEU A 352 -9.79 10.21 -0.30
CA LEU A 352 -10.89 10.67 0.55
C LEU A 352 -11.49 9.46 1.27
N ASN A 353 -11.25 9.36 2.57
CA ASN A 353 -11.61 8.21 3.39
C ASN A 353 -12.75 8.60 4.35
N PRO A 354 -13.97 8.06 4.17
CA PRO A 354 -15.08 8.35 5.05
C PRO A 354 -14.91 7.67 6.41
N LEU A 355 -15.16 8.44 7.47
CA LEU A 355 -15.08 8.02 8.86
C LEU A 355 -16.42 8.32 9.55
N ALA A 356 -17.08 7.29 10.07
CA ALA A 356 -18.27 7.44 10.90
C ALA A 356 -17.86 7.96 12.28
N LYS A 357 -18.42 9.09 12.69
CA LYS A 357 -18.49 9.51 14.09
C LYS A 357 -19.62 8.75 14.75
N LEU A 358 -19.33 8.05 15.82
CA LEU A 358 -20.26 7.17 16.49
C LEU A 358 -20.58 7.72 17.87
N LYS A 359 -21.85 7.56 18.28
CA LYS A 359 -22.20 7.66 19.68
C LYS A 359 -21.29 6.68 20.45
N PRO A 360 -20.55 7.13 21.49
CA PRO A 360 -19.56 6.30 22.16
C PRO A 360 -20.15 4.96 22.61
N VAL A 361 -19.52 3.86 22.19
CA VAL A 361 -19.95 2.49 22.51
C VAL A 361 -18.75 1.65 22.91
N THR A 362 -18.91 0.76 23.88
CA THR A 362 -17.84 -0.16 24.27
C THR A 362 -17.84 -1.39 23.35
N VAL A 363 -16.75 -1.62 22.62
CA VAL A 363 -16.53 -2.81 21.79
C VAL A 363 -15.17 -3.40 22.14
N GLY A 364 -15.08 -4.66 22.58
CA GLY A 364 -13.77 -5.19 22.97
C GLY A 364 -13.21 -4.58 24.25
N GLY A 365 -14.06 -4.07 25.16
CA GLY A 365 -13.62 -3.36 26.37
C GLY A 365 -13.08 -1.93 26.16
N VAL A 366 -13.03 -1.44 24.92
CA VAL A 366 -12.59 -0.07 24.59
C VAL A 366 -13.77 0.76 24.09
N VAL A 367 -13.80 2.04 24.49
CA VAL A 367 -14.78 3.00 24.01
C VAL A 367 -14.44 3.39 22.57
N VAL A 368 -15.32 3.02 21.64
CA VAL A 368 -15.26 3.34 20.23
C VAL A 368 -16.18 4.53 19.94
N SER A 369 -15.61 5.60 19.39
CA SER A 369 -16.33 6.80 18.93
C SER A 369 -16.11 7.10 17.44
N ASN A 370 -15.28 6.30 16.77
CA ASN A 370 -14.99 6.44 15.35
C ASN A 370 -14.90 5.06 14.71
N ALA A 371 -15.44 4.91 13.51
CA ALA A 371 -15.28 3.71 12.71
C ALA A 371 -15.05 4.04 11.23
N THR A 372 -14.17 3.28 10.58
CA THR A 372 -13.94 3.43 9.13
C THR A 372 -15.17 3.00 8.34
N LEU A 373 -15.45 3.75 7.27
CA LEU A 373 -16.41 3.38 6.24
C LEU A 373 -15.69 3.06 4.92
N HIS A 374 -14.37 2.81 4.95
CA HIS A 374 -13.50 2.46 3.83
C HIS A 374 -13.45 3.49 2.68
N ASN A 375 -14.49 3.59 1.87
CA ASN A 375 -14.55 4.44 0.68
C ASN A 375 -16.00 4.79 0.29
N GLU A 376 -16.16 5.61 -0.74
CA GLU A 376 -17.47 6.06 -1.24
C GLU A 376 -18.42 4.89 -1.59
N GLY A 377 -17.91 3.85 -2.26
CA GLY A 377 -18.71 2.67 -2.61
C GLY A 377 -19.22 1.97 -1.37
N TYR A 378 -18.36 1.79 -0.38
CA TYR A 378 -18.73 1.15 0.87
C TYR A 378 -19.79 1.95 1.63
N VAL A 379 -19.79 3.28 1.63
CA VAL A 379 -20.89 4.08 2.21
C VAL A 379 -22.22 3.81 1.49
N LYS A 380 -22.16 3.62 0.16
CA LYS A 380 -23.33 3.38 -0.70
C LYS A 380 -23.85 1.94 -0.71
N GLY A 381 -23.21 1.02 0.00
CA GLY A 381 -23.57 -0.41 -0.08
C GLY A 381 -23.06 -1.09 -1.35
N VAL A 382 -21.93 -0.63 -1.90
CA VAL A 382 -21.31 -1.18 -3.12
C VAL A 382 -19.85 -1.57 -2.85
N GLY A 383 -19.48 -2.79 -3.20
CA GLY A 383 -18.12 -3.33 -3.10
C GLY A 383 -17.14 -2.70 -4.11
N GLY A 384 -15.85 -3.00 -3.96
CA GLY A 384 -14.81 -2.51 -4.87
C GLY A 384 -14.89 -3.10 -6.29
N ASP A 385 -15.59 -4.21 -6.44
CA ASP A 385 -15.95 -4.87 -7.71
C ASP A 385 -17.20 -4.27 -8.36
N GLY A 386 -17.96 -3.45 -7.64
CA GLY A 386 -19.23 -2.87 -8.07
C GLY A 386 -20.45 -3.68 -7.66
N GLU A 387 -20.29 -4.82 -6.99
CA GLU A 387 -21.40 -5.64 -6.53
C GLU A 387 -22.01 -5.10 -5.23
N PRO A 388 -23.30 -5.32 -4.96
CA PRO A 388 -23.92 -4.90 -3.70
C PRO A 388 -23.25 -5.57 -2.49
N ILE A 389 -22.94 -4.77 -1.47
CA ILE A 389 -22.58 -5.25 -0.13
C ILE A 389 -23.69 -4.90 0.85
N ARG A 390 -23.87 -5.74 1.88
CA ARG A 390 -25.01 -5.62 2.83
C ARG A 390 -26.34 -5.52 2.08
N ASP A 391 -26.52 -6.33 1.04
CA ASP A 391 -27.69 -6.31 0.16
C ASP A 391 -28.03 -4.92 -0.41
N GLY A 392 -27.01 -4.08 -0.66
CA GLY A 392 -27.18 -2.73 -1.21
C GLY A 392 -27.56 -1.67 -0.18
N ARG A 393 -27.50 -1.99 1.13
CA ARG A 393 -27.81 -1.03 2.20
C ARG A 393 -26.72 0.04 2.31
N ASP A 394 -27.14 1.29 2.13
CA ASP A 394 -26.35 2.49 2.38
C ASP A 394 -26.26 2.80 3.89
N ILE A 395 -25.23 3.55 4.28
CA ILE A 395 -25.04 4.03 5.65
C ILE A 395 -25.30 5.54 5.68
N ARG A 396 -26.13 5.98 6.62
CA ARG A 396 -26.58 7.37 6.79
C ARG A 396 -26.25 7.91 8.17
N VAL A 397 -26.17 9.23 8.27
CA VAL A 397 -26.17 9.90 9.58
C VAL A 397 -27.50 9.62 10.27
N GLY A 398 -27.45 9.26 11.55
CA GLY A 398 -28.59 8.82 12.36
C GLY A 398 -28.86 7.32 12.34
N ASP A 399 -28.21 6.55 11.45
CA ASP A 399 -28.41 5.10 11.41
C ASP A 399 -27.91 4.41 12.68
N THR A 400 -28.67 3.43 13.12
CA THR A 400 -28.19 2.45 14.09
C THR A 400 -27.39 1.38 13.36
N VAL A 401 -26.12 1.20 13.73
CA VAL A 401 -25.15 0.36 13.03
C VAL A 401 -24.52 -0.66 13.95
N THR A 402 -24.20 -1.82 13.40
CA THR A 402 -23.32 -2.80 14.07
C THR A 402 -21.87 -2.44 13.75
N VAL A 403 -21.09 -2.22 14.80
CA VAL A 403 -19.67 -1.92 14.73
C VAL A 403 -18.92 -3.14 15.20
N VAL A 404 -17.98 -3.60 14.39
CA VAL A 404 -17.09 -4.69 14.78
C VAL A 404 -15.71 -4.14 15.08
N ARG A 405 -15.11 -4.71 16.12
CA ARG A 405 -13.69 -4.59 16.38
C ARG A 405 -13.08 -5.99 16.39
N ALA A 406 -12.28 -6.27 15.38
CA ALA A 406 -11.46 -7.49 15.31
C ALA A 406 -10.03 -7.12 15.71
N GLY A 407 -9.55 -7.65 16.83
CA GLY A 407 -8.25 -7.28 17.40
C GLY A 407 -8.16 -5.79 17.78
N ASP A 408 -6.96 -5.23 17.76
CA ASP A 408 -6.70 -3.82 18.09
C ASP A 408 -6.73 -2.87 16.88
N VAL A 409 -7.50 -3.16 15.83
CA VAL A 409 -7.55 -2.31 14.61
C VAL A 409 -8.70 -1.28 14.65
N ILE A 410 -8.60 -0.27 13.77
CA ILE A 410 -9.63 0.74 13.48
C ILE A 410 -11.01 0.05 13.39
N PRO A 411 -11.95 0.38 14.29
CA PRO A 411 -13.30 -0.17 14.26
C PRO A 411 -13.96 0.06 12.90
N LYS A 412 -14.81 -0.85 12.43
CA LYS A 412 -15.54 -0.68 11.17
C LYS A 412 -17.03 -0.90 11.37
N VAL A 413 -17.83 -0.17 10.61
CA VAL A 413 -19.28 -0.40 10.55
C VAL A 413 -19.53 -1.61 9.66
N MET A 414 -20.16 -2.66 10.20
CA MET A 414 -20.46 -3.90 9.49
C MET A 414 -21.79 -3.88 8.75
N ASP A 415 -22.84 -3.41 9.41
CA ASP A 415 -24.18 -3.36 8.83
C ASP A 415 -25.04 -2.28 9.52
N VAL A 416 -26.19 -1.99 8.93
CA VAL A 416 -27.19 -1.04 9.42
C VAL A 416 -28.48 -1.75 9.79
N ASP A 417 -29.03 -1.40 10.96
CA ASP A 417 -30.36 -1.82 11.40
C ASP A 417 -31.43 -0.88 10.83
N LEU A 418 -31.97 -1.25 9.66
CA LEU A 418 -32.99 -0.47 8.96
C LEU A 418 -34.29 -0.31 9.76
N THR A 419 -34.57 -1.20 10.73
CA THR A 419 -35.80 -1.09 11.55
C THR A 419 -35.75 0.11 12.49
N LYS A 420 -34.56 0.65 12.75
CA LYS A 420 -34.31 1.82 13.60
C LYS A 420 -33.87 3.04 12.81
N ARG A 421 -33.88 2.99 11.48
CA ARG A 421 -33.51 4.13 10.63
C ARG A 421 -34.49 5.29 10.87
N PRO A 422 -34.00 6.48 11.25
CA PRO A 422 -34.86 7.66 11.37
C PRO A 422 -35.54 7.97 10.02
N PRO A 423 -36.84 8.34 10.02
CA PRO A 423 -37.59 8.59 8.79
C PRO A 423 -37.06 9.79 7.98
N ASP A 424 -36.32 10.69 8.64
CA ASP A 424 -35.69 11.88 8.07
C ASP A 424 -34.21 11.67 7.66
N SER A 425 -33.68 10.46 7.82
CA SER A 425 -32.30 10.12 7.44
C SER A 425 -32.08 10.26 5.93
N GLN A 426 -31.07 11.02 5.54
CA GLN A 426 -30.73 11.28 4.14
C GLN A 426 -29.52 10.43 3.70
N PRO A 427 -29.51 9.94 2.44
CA PRO A 427 -28.31 9.32 1.86
C PRO A 427 -27.09 10.25 1.98
N TYR A 428 -25.95 9.70 2.37
CA TYR A 428 -24.73 10.48 2.48
C TYR A 428 -24.24 10.95 1.11
N THR A 429 -24.07 12.26 0.95
CA THR A 429 -23.53 12.85 -0.28
C THR A 429 -22.01 12.96 -0.15
N PHE A 430 -21.30 12.10 -0.88
CA PHE A 430 -19.84 12.11 -0.89
C PHE A 430 -19.31 13.38 -1.58
N PRO A 431 -18.33 14.09 -1.01
CA PRO A 431 -17.91 15.37 -1.58
C PRO A 431 -17.12 15.19 -2.88
N GLU A 432 -17.44 16.03 -3.86
CA GLU A 432 -16.74 16.13 -5.15
C GLU A 432 -15.55 17.11 -5.09
N THR A 433 -15.41 17.84 -3.98
CA THR A 433 -14.28 18.70 -3.67
C THR A 433 -13.55 18.16 -2.43
N CYS A 434 -12.24 18.35 -2.40
CA CYS A 434 -11.41 17.94 -1.29
C CYS A 434 -11.70 18.84 -0.08
N PRO A 435 -12.11 18.31 1.09
CA PRO A 435 -12.37 19.12 2.27
C PRO A 435 -11.10 19.77 2.84
N ALA A 436 -9.91 19.27 2.48
CA ALA A 436 -8.63 19.81 2.96
C ALA A 436 -8.12 21.01 2.14
N CYS A 437 -8.52 21.16 0.86
CA CYS A 437 -7.97 22.21 -0.02
C CYS A 437 -8.93 22.80 -1.04
N GLY A 438 -10.16 22.30 -1.15
CA GLY A 438 -11.15 22.77 -2.13
C GLY A 438 -10.96 22.26 -3.56
N SER A 439 -9.81 21.68 -3.92
CA SER A 439 -9.60 21.11 -5.27
C SER A 439 -10.59 20.00 -5.60
N ARG A 440 -10.79 19.73 -6.90
CA ARG A 440 -11.68 18.66 -7.36
C ARG A 440 -11.19 17.30 -6.86
N ALA A 441 -12.13 16.43 -6.48
CA ALA A 441 -11.87 15.07 -6.07
C ALA A 441 -12.61 14.09 -6.99
N VAL A 442 -11.87 13.19 -7.66
CA VAL A 442 -12.40 12.34 -8.72
C VAL A 442 -12.13 10.85 -8.46
N ARG A 443 -12.95 9.99 -9.06
CA ARG A 443 -12.68 8.55 -9.21
C ARG A 443 -12.12 8.34 -10.61
N ALA A 444 -10.81 8.19 -10.73
CA ALA A 444 -10.17 7.96 -12.02
C ALA A 444 -10.60 6.60 -12.60
N ILE A 445 -10.61 6.44 -13.92
CA ILE A 445 -10.86 5.14 -14.54
C ILE A 445 -9.64 4.24 -14.29
N ASN A 446 -9.88 3.07 -13.73
CA ASN A 446 -8.83 2.08 -13.54
C ASN A 446 -8.53 1.43 -14.90
N PRO A 447 -7.30 1.56 -15.43
CA PRO A 447 -6.97 1.13 -16.79
C PRO A 447 -7.02 -0.39 -16.98
N ARG A 448 -6.90 -1.17 -15.89
CA ARG A 448 -6.96 -2.63 -15.93
C ARG A 448 -8.40 -3.14 -16.03
N THR A 449 -9.36 -2.42 -15.44
CA THR A 449 -10.76 -2.86 -15.34
C THR A 449 -11.72 -2.07 -16.21
N GLY A 450 -11.31 -0.89 -16.69
CA GLY A 450 -12.17 0.02 -17.45
C GLY A 450 -13.28 0.69 -16.61
N ARG A 451 -13.28 0.49 -15.29
CA ARG A 451 -14.29 1.02 -14.36
C ARG A 451 -13.71 2.16 -13.49
N PRO A 452 -14.55 3.05 -12.94
CA PRO A 452 -14.10 4.02 -11.94
C PRO A 452 -13.46 3.33 -10.73
N ASP A 453 -12.28 3.77 -10.33
CA ASP A 453 -11.56 3.31 -9.14
C ASP A 453 -12.48 3.39 -7.91
N ALA A 454 -12.42 2.43 -6.99
CA ALA A 454 -13.19 2.44 -5.75
C ALA A 454 -12.90 3.67 -4.88
N ILE A 455 -11.70 4.24 -5.01
CA ILE A 455 -11.23 5.37 -4.18
C ILE A 455 -11.35 6.68 -4.95
N ARG A 456 -12.04 7.66 -4.34
CA ARG A 456 -12.03 9.04 -4.79
C ARG A 456 -10.77 9.75 -4.26
N ARG A 457 -10.06 10.47 -5.13
CA ARG A 457 -8.83 11.18 -4.76
C ARG A 457 -8.87 12.66 -5.10
N CYS A 458 -8.29 13.47 -4.22
CA CYS A 458 -8.02 14.88 -4.43
C CYS A 458 -7.02 15.08 -5.58
N THR A 459 -7.37 15.93 -6.54
CA THR A 459 -6.54 16.23 -7.72
C THR A 459 -5.54 17.37 -7.49
N GLY A 460 -5.71 18.17 -6.44
CA GLY A 460 -4.81 19.28 -6.06
C GLY A 460 -3.46 18.82 -5.50
N GLY A 461 -2.75 17.96 -6.22
CA GLY A 461 -1.53 17.31 -5.75
C GLY A 461 -0.44 18.28 -5.31
N LEU A 462 -0.34 19.47 -5.92
CA LEU A 462 0.73 20.43 -5.59
C LEU A 462 0.43 21.35 -4.40
N ILE A 463 -0.84 21.44 -3.99
CA ILE A 463 -1.32 22.45 -3.03
C ILE A 463 -2.05 21.83 -1.84
N CYS A 464 -2.52 20.59 -1.96
CA CYS A 464 -3.31 19.93 -0.94
C CYS A 464 -2.47 19.75 0.32
N PRO A 465 -2.89 20.25 1.50
CA PRO A 465 -2.07 20.20 2.70
C PRO A 465 -1.85 18.77 3.19
N ALA A 466 -2.78 17.85 2.88
CA ALA A 466 -2.63 16.43 3.17
C ALA A 466 -1.56 15.75 2.30
N GLN A 467 -1.36 16.21 1.05
CA GLN A 467 -0.39 15.62 0.11
C GLN A 467 0.97 16.33 0.11
N GLY A 468 1.01 17.60 0.54
CA GLY A 468 2.11 18.51 0.28
C GLY A 468 3.47 18.01 0.73
N VAL A 469 3.57 17.38 1.92
CA VAL A 469 4.83 16.85 2.44
C VAL A 469 5.44 15.79 1.50
N GLU A 470 4.68 14.75 1.15
CA GLU A 470 5.17 13.68 0.26
C GLU A 470 5.46 14.19 -1.15
N ARG A 471 4.68 15.17 -1.62
CA ARG A 471 4.85 15.80 -2.93
C ARG A 471 6.12 16.64 -2.99
N LEU A 472 6.42 17.39 -1.93
CA LEU A 472 7.65 18.15 -1.82
C LEU A 472 8.87 17.23 -1.66
N LYS A 473 8.76 16.12 -0.91
CA LYS A 473 9.81 15.08 -0.84
C LYS A 473 10.11 14.51 -2.24
N HIS A 474 9.08 14.17 -3.02
CA HIS A 474 9.23 13.73 -4.40
C HIS A 474 9.87 14.80 -5.28
N PHE A 475 9.44 16.05 -5.13
CA PHE A 475 9.96 17.20 -5.87
C PHE A 475 11.47 17.40 -5.67
N VAL A 476 11.96 17.38 -4.42
CA VAL A 476 13.39 17.58 -4.11
C VAL A 476 14.25 16.33 -4.34
N SER A 477 13.64 15.18 -4.62
CA SER A 477 14.32 13.91 -4.80
C SER A 477 15.39 13.93 -5.91
N ARG A 478 16.31 12.95 -5.86
CA ARG A 478 17.40 12.78 -6.82
C ARG A 478 16.94 12.70 -8.28
N ASN A 479 15.75 12.19 -8.55
CA ASN A 479 15.21 12.11 -9.91
C ASN A 479 14.33 13.32 -10.27
N GLY A 480 13.84 14.06 -9.27
CA GLY A 480 13.11 15.32 -9.42
C GLY A 480 14.02 16.52 -9.66
N PHE A 481 14.09 17.46 -8.73
CA PHE A 481 14.99 18.63 -8.82
C PHE A 481 16.39 18.38 -8.27
N ASP A 482 16.60 17.28 -7.53
CA ASP A 482 17.91 16.93 -6.95
C ASP A 482 18.51 18.07 -6.12
N ILE A 483 17.69 18.57 -5.18
CA ILE A 483 18.06 19.62 -4.24
C ILE A 483 18.72 18.95 -3.03
N GLU A 484 20.04 18.82 -3.09
CA GLU A 484 20.82 18.22 -2.02
C GLU A 484 20.64 18.97 -0.69
N GLY A 485 20.54 18.21 0.41
CA GLY A 485 20.41 18.76 1.76
C GLY A 485 18.98 19.02 2.25
N PHE A 486 18.00 19.15 1.35
CA PHE A 486 16.56 19.19 1.71
C PHE A 486 16.02 17.77 1.92
N GLY A 487 16.49 17.12 2.99
CA GLY A 487 15.98 15.82 3.42
C GLY A 487 14.56 15.88 4.02
N GLU A 488 14.02 14.69 4.31
CA GLU A 488 12.66 14.48 4.85
C GLU A 488 12.28 15.48 5.95
N THR A 489 13.18 15.65 6.93
CA THR A 489 12.97 16.48 8.12
C THR A 489 12.87 17.96 7.81
N TYR A 490 13.65 18.50 6.85
CA TYR A 490 13.56 19.93 6.53
C TYR A 490 12.27 20.28 5.80
N ILE A 491 11.79 19.39 4.93
CA ILE A 491 10.49 19.57 4.26
C ILE A 491 9.37 19.59 5.28
N GLU A 492 9.36 18.66 6.23
CA GLU A 492 8.36 18.63 7.31
C GLU A 492 8.39 19.90 8.15
N VAL A 493 9.58 20.35 8.56
CA VAL A 493 9.75 21.58 9.35
C VAL A 493 9.21 22.81 8.63
N LEU A 494 9.55 22.96 7.35
CA LEU A 494 9.13 24.13 6.56
C LEU A 494 7.63 24.10 6.26
N PHE A 495 7.08 22.90 6.07
CA PHE A 495 5.66 22.70 5.83
C PHE A 495 4.81 22.96 7.09
N GLU A 496 5.25 22.45 8.25
CA GLU A 496 4.65 22.71 9.56
C GLU A 496 4.71 24.20 9.92
N ALA A 497 5.84 24.86 9.64
CA ALA A 497 6.00 26.30 9.82
C ALA A 497 5.18 27.14 8.81
N GLY A 498 4.54 26.50 7.82
CA GLY A 498 3.75 27.17 6.79
C GLY A 498 4.58 27.98 5.79
N LEU A 499 5.90 27.79 5.76
CA LEU A 499 6.82 28.51 4.88
C LEU A 499 6.87 27.93 3.47
N VAL A 500 6.59 26.63 3.33
CA VAL A 500 6.52 25.95 2.04
C VAL A 500 5.20 25.19 1.97
N ARG A 501 4.35 25.54 1.01
CA ARG A 501 3.07 24.86 0.72
C ARG A 501 3.03 24.27 -0.68
N GLN A 502 3.86 24.79 -1.58
CA GLN A 502 4.00 24.35 -2.96
C GLN A 502 5.48 24.43 -3.40
N PRO A 503 5.87 23.77 -4.52
CA PRO A 503 7.26 23.73 -4.95
C PRO A 503 7.91 25.11 -5.18
N ALA A 504 7.15 26.08 -5.71
CA ALA A 504 7.65 27.43 -5.98
C ALA A 504 8.15 28.15 -4.71
N ASP A 505 7.58 27.83 -3.55
CA ASP A 505 7.92 28.50 -2.29
C ASP A 505 9.37 28.20 -1.87
N LEU A 506 9.91 27.02 -2.23
CA LEU A 506 11.30 26.67 -1.95
C LEU A 506 12.28 27.70 -2.54
N PHE A 507 11.99 28.20 -3.75
CA PHE A 507 12.83 29.16 -4.46
C PHE A 507 12.65 30.62 -3.98
N ARG A 508 11.65 30.85 -3.12
CA ARG A 508 11.34 32.14 -2.50
C ARG A 508 11.86 32.24 -1.07
N LEU A 509 12.41 31.16 -0.51
CA LEU A 509 12.98 31.15 0.84
C LEU A 509 14.20 32.06 0.94
N ASP A 510 14.21 32.93 1.94
CA ASP A 510 15.39 33.70 2.33
C ASP A 510 16.12 33.08 3.53
N PHE A 511 17.35 33.55 3.75
CA PHE A 511 18.23 33.06 4.80
C PHE A 511 17.66 33.24 6.21
N GLU A 512 17.07 34.39 6.52
CA GLU A 512 16.58 34.68 7.86
C GLU A 512 15.33 33.86 8.18
N THR A 513 14.43 33.72 7.21
CA THR A 513 13.21 32.92 7.33
C THR A 513 13.53 31.43 7.52
N LEU A 514 14.42 30.87 6.69
CA LEU A 514 14.85 29.47 6.83
C LEU A 514 15.57 29.23 8.16
N LYS A 515 16.47 30.14 8.55
CA LYS A 515 17.18 30.07 9.84
C LYS A 515 16.22 30.10 11.02
N ALA A 516 15.24 31.01 11.00
CA ALA A 516 14.25 31.12 12.07
C ALA A 516 13.47 29.81 12.25
N ALA A 517 13.01 29.17 11.16
CA ALA A 517 12.28 27.91 11.24
C ALA A 517 13.14 26.74 11.74
N VAL A 518 14.38 26.62 11.25
CA VAL A 518 15.31 25.57 11.69
C VAL A 518 15.67 25.75 13.17
N VAL A 519 15.95 26.98 13.60
CA VAL A 519 16.23 27.30 15.01
C VAL A 519 15.00 27.04 15.87
N ALA A 520 13.81 27.48 15.45
CA ALA A 520 12.56 27.28 16.18
C ALA A 520 12.25 25.78 16.36
N ARG A 521 12.41 24.95 15.30
CA ARG A 521 12.25 23.50 15.44
C ARG A 521 13.28 22.92 16.41
N ARG A 522 14.54 23.33 16.32
CA ARG A 522 15.60 22.85 17.22
C ARG A 522 15.31 23.23 18.67
N GLU A 523 14.83 24.45 18.91
CA GLU A 523 14.41 24.94 20.22
C GLU A 523 13.18 24.21 20.74
N ALA A 524 12.18 23.95 19.88
CA ALA A 524 11.01 23.13 20.21
C ALA A 524 11.44 21.71 20.58
N LEU A 525 12.25 21.04 19.76
CA LEU A 525 12.82 19.72 20.09
C LEU A 525 13.68 19.74 21.35
N SER A 526 14.37 20.86 21.63
CA SER A 526 15.12 21.03 22.88
C SER A 526 14.21 21.32 24.07
N ALA A 527 13.06 21.94 23.86
CA ALA A 527 12.05 22.19 24.89
C ALA A 527 11.28 20.91 25.20
N GLU A 528 10.90 20.13 24.19
CA GLU A 528 10.32 18.80 24.32
C GLU A 528 11.25 17.89 25.12
N ARG A 529 12.53 17.78 24.71
CA ARG A 529 13.53 17.01 25.47
C ARG A 529 13.72 17.48 26.92
N ARG A 530 13.57 18.79 27.20
CA ARG A 530 13.64 19.34 28.56
C ARG A 530 12.40 19.02 29.40
N ALA A 531 11.22 19.18 28.79
CA ALA A 531 9.94 18.87 29.42
C ALA A 531 9.85 17.38 29.73
N GLU A 532 10.30 16.53 28.80
CA GLU A 532 10.39 15.08 28.96
C GLU A 532 11.44 14.67 30.01
N ALA A 533 12.52 15.44 30.18
CA ALA A 533 13.55 15.21 31.20
C ALA A 533 13.30 15.87 32.58
N GLY A 534 12.18 16.57 32.77
CA GLY A 534 11.84 17.23 34.05
C GLY A 534 12.73 18.43 34.43
N ALA A 535 13.47 19.01 33.48
CA ALA A 535 14.41 20.11 33.73
C ALA A 535 13.78 21.48 33.42
N THR A 536 13.80 22.40 34.37
CA THR A 536 13.16 23.73 34.28
C THR A 536 14.06 24.84 33.72
N GLU A 537 15.38 24.71 33.81
CA GLU A 537 16.33 25.75 33.36
C GLU A 537 17.02 25.39 32.02
N PRO A 538 17.17 26.36 31.09
CA PRO A 538 17.92 26.14 29.86
C PRO A 538 19.42 25.99 30.16
N PRO A 539 20.14 25.10 29.44
CA PRO A 539 21.59 24.99 29.59
C PRO A 539 22.28 26.31 29.24
N LYS A 540 23.33 26.67 29.98
CA LYS A 540 24.14 27.89 29.73
C LYS A 540 24.58 27.91 28.26
N LYS A 541 24.28 29.01 27.56
CA LYS A 541 24.41 29.22 26.09
C LYS A 541 25.56 28.44 25.43
N ALA A 542 25.25 27.75 24.34
CA ALA A 542 26.26 27.14 23.47
C ALA A 542 27.20 28.20 22.87
N ALA A 543 28.49 27.85 22.77
CA ALA A 543 29.56 28.72 22.29
C ALA A 543 29.32 29.25 20.87
N LYS A 544 29.76 30.49 20.63
CA LYS A 544 29.72 31.27 19.38
C LYS A 544 30.03 30.48 18.09
N LYS A 545 30.85 29.42 18.20
CA LYS A 545 31.27 28.51 17.13
C LYS A 545 30.12 27.71 16.47
N LYS A 546 29.05 27.42 17.21
CA LYS A 546 27.90 26.65 16.69
C LYS A 546 27.02 27.47 15.73
N GLY A 547 26.97 28.80 15.90
CA GLY A 547 26.17 29.69 15.03
C GLY A 547 26.78 29.87 13.64
N GLU A 548 28.10 29.94 13.53
CA GLU A 548 28.79 30.09 12.23
C GLU A 548 28.66 28.83 11.35
N GLU A 549 28.72 27.64 11.94
CA GLU A 549 28.50 26.37 11.23
C GLU A 549 27.05 26.19 10.78
N GLU A 550 26.09 26.62 11.62
CA GLU A 550 24.65 26.61 11.30
C GLU A 550 24.32 27.57 10.15
N ASP A 551 24.83 28.80 10.21
CA ASP A 551 24.68 29.78 9.13
C ASP A 551 25.28 29.26 7.82
N LYS A 552 26.41 28.56 7.88
CA LYS A 552 27.02 27.92 6.71
C LYS A 552 26.14 26.79 6.16
N ALA A 553 25.58 25.94 7.01
CA ALA A 553 24.70 24.86 6.58
C ALA A 553 23.43 25.40 5.89
N ILE A 554 22.81 26.43 6.47
CA ILE A 554 21.62 27.09 5.89
C ILE A 554 21.95 27.77 4.56
N LYS A 555 23.10 28.44 4.46
CA LYS A 555 23.57 29.00 3.18
C LYS A 555 23.80 27.94 2.12
N ASN A 556 24.32 26.77 2.50
CA ASN A 556 24.49 25.65 1.56
C ASN A 556 23.15 25.10 1.08
N LEU A 557 22.13 25.02 1.95
CA LEU A 557 20.78 24.62 1.56
C LEU A 557 20.18 25.57 0.53
N LEU A 558 20.25 26.89 0.78
CA LEU A 558 19.79 27.89 -0.17
C LEU A 558 20.59 27.87 -1.48
N ALA A 559 21.90 27.66 -1.40
CA ALA A 559 22.73 27.50 -2.59
C ALA A 559 22.35 26.25 -3.39
N GLY A 560 21.94 25.17 -2.74
CA GLY A 560 21.43 23.96 -3.39
C GLY A 560 20.12 24.20 -4.14
N VAL A 561 19.21 24.98 -3.56
CA VAL A 561 17.96 25.41 -4.24
C VAL A 561 18.28 26.31 -5.43
N GLU A 562 19.13 27.32 -5.21
CA GLU A 562 19.53 28.27 -6.24
C GLU A 562 20.23 27.59 -7.43
N GLY A 563 21.09 26.60 -7.14
CA GLY A 563 21.77 25.78 -8.14
C GLY A 563 20.82 24.94 -9.02
N ARG A 564 19.54 24.85 -8.67
CA ARG A 564 18.49 24.14 -9.42
C ARG A 564 17.46 25.07 -10.05
N ARG A 565 17.76 26.37 -10.19
CA ARG A 565 16.93 27.28 -11.01
C ARG A 565 16.92 26.93 -12.48
N THR A 566 17.94 26.25 -12.99
CA THR A 566 17.95 25.74 -14.35
C THR A 566 17.78 24.22 -14.31
N VAL A 567 16.74 23.70 -14.98
CA VAL A 567 16.38 22.29 -14.90
C VAL A 567 15.94 21.73 -16.27
N PRO A 568 16.35 20.51 -16.64
CA PRO A 568 15.81 19.84 -17.82
C PRO A 568 14.30 19.58 -17.73
N MET A 569 13.58 19.79 -18.83
CA MET A 569 12.12 19.64 -18.90
C MET A 569 11.61 18.27 -18.39
N ASN A 570 12.31 17.17 -18.70
CA ASN A 570 11.92 15.84 -18.24
C ASN A 570 11.99 15.68 -16.72
N ARG A 571 12.95 16.37 -16.07
CA ARG A 571 13.09 16.34 -14.60
C ARG A 571 12.01 17.18 -13.93
N LEU A 572 11.68 18.34 -14.51
CA LEU A 572 10.55 19.14 -14.05
C LEU A 572 9.26 18.33 -14.12
N LEU A 573 8.95 17.70 -15.26
CA LEU A 573 7.75 16.89 -15.44
C LEU A 573 7.65 15.73 -14.45
N PHE A 574 8.76 15.03 -14.22
CA PHE A 574 8.82 13.98 -13.21
C PHE A 574 8.57 14.54 -11.81
N ALA A 575 9.18 15.67 -11.46
CA ALA A 575 9.09 16.29 -10.14
C ALA A 575 7.68 16.81 -9.79
N LEU A 576 6.84 17.14 -10.79
CA LEU A 576 5.44 17.50 -10.55
C LEU A 576 4.64 16.35 -9.91
N GLY A 577 5.13 15.10 -10.00
CA GLY A 577 4.50 13.94 -9.38
C GLY A 577 3.13 13.61 -9.98
N ILE A 578 2.89 13.96 -11.24
CA ILE A 578 1.61 13.66 -11.90
C ILE A 578 1.42 12.13 -11.91
N PRO A 579 0.26 11.61 -11.48
CA PRO A 579 0.01 10.17 -11.52
C PRO A 579 0.30 9.58 -12.90
N GLN A 580 0.89 8.39 -12.96
CA GLN A 580 1.27 7.69 -14.21
C GLN A 580 2.36 8.38 -15.06
N ILE A 581 2.92 9.51 -14.61
CA ILE A 581 4.05 10.19 -15.28
C ILE A 581 5.36 9.82 -14.57
N GLY A 582 5.89 8.64 -14.93
CA GLY A 582 7.22 8.20 -14.51
C GLY A 582 8.35 8.84 -15.32
N GLU A 583 9.61 8.47 -15.01
CA GLU A 583 10.79 9.03 -15.68
C GLU A 583 10.78 8.82 -17.21
N ALA A 584 10.35 7.63 -17.66
CA ALA A 584 10.26 7.30 -19.08
C ALA A 584 9.25 8.19 -19.81
N THR A 585 8.03 8.29 -19.28
CA THR A 585 6.96 9.13 -19.85
C THR A 585 7.35 10.61 -19.81
N ALA A 586 7.98 11.08 -18.73
CA ALA A 586 8.49 12.45 -18.64
C ALA A 586 9.55 12.76 -19.71
N LYS A 587 10.45 11.81 -20.00
CA LYS A 587 11.42 11.92 -21.11
C LYS A 587 10.73 11.91 -22.47
N ALA A 588 9.73 11.05 -22.68
CA ALA A 588 8.97 10.99 -23.93
C ALA A 588 8.27 12.34 -24.23
N LEU A 589 7.62 12.92 -23.22
CA LEU A 589 6.99 14.24 -23.29
C LEU A 589 8.03 15.34 -23.62
N ALA A 590 9.15 15.38 -22.90
CA ALA A 590 10.20 16.38 -23.10
C ALA A 590 10.91 16.29 -24.46
N LYS A 591 10.98 15.11 -25.08
CA LYS A 591 11.51 14.96 -26.45
C LYS A 591 10.55 15.55 -27.49
N ARG A 592 9.25 15.43 -27.24
CA ARG A 592 8.20 15.73 -28.20
C ARG A 592 7.83 17.20 -28.23
N PHE A 593 7.74 17.83 -27.06
CA PHE A 593 7.39 19.24 -26.93
C PHE A 593 8.64 20.08 -26.68
N PRO A 594 8.76 21.25 -27.32
CA PRO A 594 9.95 22.09 -27.20
C PRO A 594 10.09 22.75 -25.82
N ASP A 595 8.97 23.01 -25.14
CA ASP A 595 8.92 23.67 -23.84
C ASP A 595 7.61 23.34 -23.08
N MET A 596 7.55 23.74 -21.81
CA MET A 596 6.37 23.54 -20.94
C MET A 596 5.11 24.25 -21.45
N PRO A 597 5.16 25.53 -21.88
CA PRO A 597 3.97 26.21 -22.43
C PRO A 597 3.35 25.47 -23.63
N SER A 598 4.17 24.98 -24.56
CA SER A 598 3.72 24.21 -25.73
C SER A 598 3.07 22.89 -25.32
N LEU A 599 3.65 22.20 -24.33
CA LEU A 599 3.04 20.98 -23.77
C LEU A 599 1.69 21.28 -23.12
N ILE A 600 1.59 22.32 -22.28
CA ILE A 600 0.34 22.70 -21.60
C ILE A 600 -0.74 23.07 -22.61
N ALA A 601 -0.39 23.82 -23.66
CA ALA A 601 -1.32 24.14 -24.75
C ALA A 601 -1.84 22.88 -25.44
N ALA A 602 -0.95 21.95 -25.80
CA ALA A 602 -1.33 20.68 -26.41
C ALA A 602 -2.21 19.81 -25.50
N ILE A 603 -1.96 19.80 -24.18
CA ILE A 603 -2.81 19.10 -23.20
C ILE A 603 -4.21 19.73 -23.15
N ARG A 604 -4.32 21.07 -23.20
CA ARG A 604 -5.63 21.77 -23.23
C ARG A 604 -6.40 21.45 -24.50
N GLU A 605 -5.74 21.38 -25.65
CA GLU A 605 -6.35 20.94 -26.91
C GLU A 605 -6.82 19.48 -26.82
N ALA A 606 -5.99 18.58 -26.28
CA ALA A 606 -6.35 17.19 -26.04
C ALA A 606 -7.56 17.07 -25.11
N ALA A 607 -7.62 17.88 -24.05
CA ALA A 607 -8.73 17.92 -23.09
C ALA A 607 -10.08 18.25 -23.76
N ALA A 608 -10.08 19.15 -24.74
CA ALA A 608 -11.29 19.57 -25.44
C ALA A 608 -11.88 18.49 -26.36
N VAL A 609 -11.06 17.50 -26.76
CA VAL A 609 -11.46 16.43 -27.69
C VAL A 609 -11.22 15.04 -27.10
N GLN A 610 -11.34 14.93 -25.78
CA GLN A 610 -11.32 13.65 -25.06
C GLN A 610 -12.45 12.72 -25.53
N PRO A 611 -12.27 11.40 -25.40
CA PRO A 611 -13.38 10.48 -25.60
C PRO A 611 -14.51 10.78 -24.61
N GLY A 612 -15.75 10.85 -25.10
CA GLY A 612 -16.92 11.05 -24.24
C GLY A 612 -17.37 9.77 -23.51
N PRO A 613 -18.32 9.89 -22.56
CA PRO A 613 -18.74 8.78 -21.70
C PRO A 613 -19.30 7.58 -22.47
N ASP A 614 -20.16 7.77 -23.47
CA ASP A 614 -20.72 6.67 -24.28
C ASP A 614 -19.65 5.96 -25.11
N TRP A 615 -18.60 6.69 -25.54
CA TRP A 615 -17.46 6.09 -26.24
C TRP A 615 -16.65 5.15 -25.33
N VAL A 616 -16.40 5.59 -24.10
CA VAL A 616 -15.65 4.82 -23.09
C VAL A 616 -16.49 3.63 -22.60
N GLU A 617 -17.78 3.83 -22.35
CA GLU A 617 -18.70 2.82 -21.81
C GLU A 617 -18.82 1.58 -22.72
N LEU A 618 -18.80 1.75 -24.04
CA LEU A 618 -18.80 0.63 -24.97
C LEU A 618 -17.65 -0.35 -24.73
N THR A 619 -16.49 0.13 -24.30
CA THR A 619 -15.34 -0.73 -23.96
C THR A 619 -15.37 -1.29 -22.55
N ALA A 620 -16.28 -0.81 -21.71
CA ALA A 620 -16.52 -1.35 -20.37
C ALA A 620 -17.48 -2.56 -20.38
N VAL A 621 -18.23 -2.75 -21.48
CA VAL A 621 -19.10 -3.93 -21.64
C VAL A 621 -18.24 -5.20 -21.72
N PRO A 622 -18.54 -6.24 -20.91
CA PRO A 622 -17.73 -7.45 -20.89
C PRO A 622 -17.55 -8.07 -22.28
N ARG A 623 -16.30 -8.40 -22.62
CA ARG A 623 -15.87 -8.96 -23.93
C ARG A 623 -16.03 -8.01 -25.14
N VAL A 624 -16.36 -6.74 -24.92
CA VAL A 624 -16.38 -5.70 -25.96
C VAL A 624 -15.11 -4.84 -25.81
N GLY A 625 -14.04 -5.23 -26.51
CA GLY A 625 -12.80 -4.43 -26.55
C GLY A 625 -12.85 -3.31 -27.60
N GLY A 626 -11.80 -2.47 -27.66
CA GLY A 626 -11.70 -1.36 -28.61
C GLY A 626 -11.94 -1.76 -30.07
N THR A 627 -11.38 -2.90 -30.51
CA THR A 627 -11.59 -3.41 -31.88
C THR A 627 -13.03 -3.84 -32.15
N THR A 628 -13.77 -4.28 -31.13
CA THR A 628 -15.20 -4.61 -31.27
C THR A 628 -16.03 -3.33 -31.30
N ARG A 629 -15.74 -2.36 -30.41
CA ARG A 629 -16.35 -1.02 -30.43
C ARG A 629 -16.19 -0.37 -31.81
N ASP A 630 -14.97 -0.32 -32.34
CA ASP A 630 -14.69 0.35 -33.62
C ASP A 630 -15.44 -0.34 -34.77
N ARG A 631 -15.48 -1.68 -34.80
CA ARG A 631 -16.29 -2.44 -35.75
C ARG A 631 -17.79 -2.16 -35.63
N LEU A 632 -18.32 -2.07 -34.42
CA LEU A 632 -19.74 -1.77 -34.17
C LEU A 632 -20.11 -0.37 -34.65
N LEU A 633 -19.20 0.60 -34.52
CA LEU A 633 -19.43 1.97 -34.97
C LEU A 633 -19.30 2.10 -36.49
N ASP A 634 -18.42 1.34 -37.12
CA ASP A 634 -18.20 1.39 -38.57
C ASP A 634 -19.27 0.59 -39.34
N LEU A 635 -19.75 -0.53 -38.79
CA LEU A 635 -20.64 -1.47 -39.47
C LEU A 635 -22.04 -1.57 -38.85
N GLY A 636 -22.29 -0.94 -37.70
CA GLY A 636 -23.55 -1.02 -36.97
C GLY A 636 -23.76 -2.35 -36.21
N PHE A 637 -24.73 -2.34 -35.29
CA PHE A 637 -25.16 -3.53 -34.55
C PHE A 637 -25.94 -4.50 -35.45
N PRO A 638 -25.66 -5.81 -35.42
CA PRO A 638 -26.34 -6.78 -36.29
C PRO A 638 -27.78 -7.08 -35.83
N ASP A 639 -28.77 -6.87 -36.71
CA ASP A 639 -30.15 -7.34 -36.49
C ASP A 639 -30.35 -8.81 -36.88
N ASP A 640 -31.43 -9.42 -36.38
CA ASP A 640 -31.92 -10.73 -36.80
C ASP A 640 -32.68 -10.70 -38.15
N THR A 641 -32.91 -9.50 -38.71
CA THR A 641 -33.54 -9.31 -40.03
C THR A 641 -32.51 -9.28 -41.17
N PRO A 642 -32.77 -9.95 -42.30
CA PRO A 642 -31.90 -9.91 -43.48
C PRO A 642 -31.72 -8.48 -43.99
N SER A 643 -30.47 -8.06 -44.19
CA SER A 643 -30.10 -6.75 -44.74
C SER A 643 -28.86 -6.91 -45.62
N ASP A 644 -28.83 -6.18 -46.74
CA ASP A 644 -27.71 -6.18 -47.69
C ASP A 644 -26.51 -5.32 -47.23
N ALA A 645 -26.66 -4.57 -46.13
CA ALA A 645 -25.59 -3.73 -45.58
C ALA A 645 -24.57 -4.57 -44.76
N PRO A 646 -23.25 -4.32 -44.91
CA PRO A 646 -22.24 -5.02 -44.14
C PRO A 646 -22.36 -4.67 -42.65
N ARG A 647 -22.53 -5.70 -41.80
CA ARG A 647 -22.75 -5.57 -40.34
C ARG A 647 -21.58 -6.12 -39.53
N ALA A 648 -21.41 -5.61 -38.30
CA ALA A 648 -20.40 -6.13 -37.38
C ALA A 648 -20.70 -7.59 -37.01
N ARG A 649 -19.70 -8.47 -37.14
CA ARG A 649 -19.79 -9.84 -36.62
C ARG A 649 -19.48 -9.84 -35.12
N LEU A 650 -20.44 -10.28 -34.32
CA LEU A 650 -20.31 -10.44 -32.87
C LEU A 650 -20.38 -11.92 -32.50
N SER A 651 -19.63 -12.33 -31.47
CA SER A 651 -19.86 -13.63 -30.84
C SER A 651 -21.15 -13.59 -30.00
N ALA A 652 -21.75 -14.76 -29.74
CA ALA A 652 -22.97 -14.85 -28.93
C ALA A 652 -22.83 -14.14 -27.55
N PRO A 653 -21.74 -14.34 -26.79
CA PRO A 653 -21.53 -13.62 -25.52
C PRO A 653 -21.41 -12.09 -25.69
N GLN A 654 -20.80 -11.61 -26.77
CA GLN A 654 -20.71 -10.16 -27.02
C GLN A 654 -22.08 -9.55 -27.29
N ARG A 655 -22.92 -10.24 -28.07
CA ARG A 655 -24.28 -9.79 -28.35
C ARG A 655 -25.13 -9.79 -27.08
N GLU A 656 -25.07 -10.87 -26.30
CA GLU A 656 -25.80 -11.01 -25.05
C GLU A 656 -25.44 -9.91 -24.05
N ASN A 657 -24.14 -9.68 -23.81
CA ASN A 657 -23.68 -8.64 -22.89
C ASN A 657 -24.11 -7.23 -23.33
N LEU A 658 -24.08 -6.93 -24.63
CA LEU A 658 -24.54 -5.63 -25.16
C LEU A 658 -26.05 -5.44 -24.97
N LEU A 659 -26.84 -6.46 -25.25
CA LEU A 659 -28.30 -6.41 -25.06
C LEU A 659 -28.65 -6.30 -23.57
N GLN A 660 -27.97 -7.06 -22.70
CA GLN A 660 -28.19 -6.97 -21.26
C GLN A 660 -27.81 -5.59 -20.71
N HIS A 661 -26.70 -5.01 -21.17
CA HIS A 661 -26.22 -3.71 -20.68
C HIS A 661 -27.10 -2.54 -21.16
N TYR A 662 -27.55 -2.55 -22.40
CA TYR A 662 -28.33 -1.46 -23.00
C TYR A 662 -29.84 -1.76 -23.10
N GLY A 663 -30.30 -2.87 -22.51
CA GLY A 663 -31.70 -3.32 -22.48
C GLY A 663 -32.13 -4.10 -23.72
N ASP A 664 -31.95 -3.52 -24.91
CA ASP A 664 -32.33 -4.13 -26.18
C ASP A 664 -31.49 -3.63 -27.37
N ALA A 665 -31.81 -4.09 -28.58
CA ALA A 665 -31.07 -3.74 -29.79
C ALA A 665 -31.20 -2.24 -30.16
N ASP A 666 -32.33 -1.61 -29.85
CA ASP A 666 -32.53 -0.17 -30.08
C ASP A 666 -31.71 0.65 -29.09
N GLY A 667 -31.62 0.22 -27.83
CA GLY A 667 -30.74 0.77 -26.82
C GLY A 667 -29.27 0.72 -27.24
N VAL A 668 -28.81 -0.42 -27.78
CA VAL A 668 -27.44 -0.54 -28.32
C VAL A 668 -27.22 0.42 -29.49
N ARG A 669 -28.17 0.53 -30.44
CA ARG A 669 -28.07 1.47 -31.57
C ARG A 669 -28.00 2.92 -31.11
N ALA A 670 -28.84 3.30 -30.15
CA ALA A 670 -28.83 4.65 -29.59
C ALA A 670 -27.49 4.95 -28.89
N ALA A 671 -26.94 3.99 -28.15
CA ALA A 671 -25.61 4.12 -27.53
C ALA A 671 -24.50 4.27 -28.59
N LEU A 672 -24.52 3.46 -29.66
CA LEU A 672 -23.55 3.58 -30.76
C LEU A 672 -23.62 4.95 -31.45
N ALA A 673 -24.83 5.48 -31.65
CA ALA A 673 -25.02 6.81 -32.25
C ALA A 673 -24.43 7.92 -31.38
N ARG A 674 -24.64 7.88 -30.05
CA ARG A 674 -24.03 8.83 -29.11
C ARG A 674 -22.52 8.68 -29.04
N ALA A 675 -22.03 7.45 -28.96
CA ALA A 675 -20.60 7.15 -28.95
C ALA A 675 -19.89 7.63 -30.22
N ALA A 676 -20.54 7.53 -31.40
CA ALA A 676 -19.97 8.02 -32.65
C ALA A 676 -19.67 9.53 -32.63
N ALA A 677 -20.49 10.32 -31.93
CA ALA A 677 -20.29 11.76 -31.74
C ALA A 677 -19.25 12.11 -30.65
N GLN A 678 -18.80 11.10 -29.89
CA GLN A 678 -17.90 11.24 -28.74
C GLN A 678 -16.53 10.62 -28.99
N LYS A 679 -16.16 10.44 -30.26
CA LYS A 679 -14.85 9.95 -30.69
C LYS A 679 -13.74 10.87 -30.18
N PRO A 680 -12.60 10.32 -29.71
CA PRO A 680 -11.45 11.14 -29.39
C PRO A 680 -10.91 11.81 -30.65
N GLY A 681 -10.58 13.10 -30.54
CA GLY A 681 -9.98 13.88 -31.62
C GLY A 681 -8.47 13.66 -31.77
N ASP A 682 -7.91 14.21 -32.84
CA ASP A 682 -6.50 14.00 -33.19
C ASP A 682 -5.53 14.58 -32.13
N ALA A 683 -5.89 15.68 -31.47
CA ALA A 683 -5.08 16.25 -30.38
C ALA A 683 -4.98 15.31 -29.17
N TYR A 684 -6.06 14.58 -28.83
CA TYR A 684 -6.02 13.56 -27.79
C TYR A 684 -5.20 12.34 -28.23
N ARG A 685 -5.47 11.83 -29.45
CA ARG A 685 -4.75 10.69 -30.04
C ARG A 685 -3.25 10.93 -30.16
N LEU A 686 -2.85 12.18 -30.35
CA LEU A 686 -1.44 12.58 -30.36
C LEU A 686 -0.71 11.97 -29.16
N PHE A 687 -1.25 12.10 -27.95
CA PHE A 687 -0.66 11.54 -26.73
C PHE A 687 -1.08 10.09 -26.51
N ALA A 688 -2.35 9.77 -26.70
CA ALA A 688 -2.92 8.47 -26.32
C ALA A 688 -2.41 7.30 -27.18
N ASP A 689 -2.08 7.54 -28.45
CA ASP A 689 -1.58 6.50 -29.36
C ASP A 689 -0.04 6.35 -29.29
N ASP A 690 0.64 7.17 -28.49
CA ASP A 690 2.08 7.11 -28.27
C ASP A 690 2.43 5.93 -27.35
N GLY A 691 3.42 5.13 -27.73
CA GLY A 691 3.80 3.91 -26.99
C GLY A 691 4.44 4.17 -25.62
N GLU A 692 5.02 5.35 -25.38
CA GLU A 692 5.68 5.71 -24.12
C GLU A 692 4.78 6.60 -23.21
N ILE A 693 3.71 7.19 -23.78
CA ILE A 693 2.73 8.01 -23.04
C ILE A 693 1.45 7.19 -22.82
N GLY A 694 0.76 6.83 -23.89
CA GLY A 694 -0.49 6.06 -23.82
C GLY A 694 -1.69 6.84 -23.27
N PRO A 695 -2.90 6.25 -23.34
CA PRO A 695 -4.14 6.93 -22.97
C PRO A 695 -4.21 7.25 -21.47
N VAL A 696 -3.70 6.35 -20.62
CA VAL A 696 -3.78 6.50 -19.16
C VAL A 696 -2.97 7.70 -18.66
N ALA A 697 -1.74 7.87 -19.17
CA ALA A 697 -0.92 9.03 -18.86
C ALA A 697 -1.52 10.32 -19.45
N THR A 698 -2.13 10.23 -20.63
CA THR A 698 -2.84 11.35 -21.28
C THR A 698 -3.97 11.86 -20.39
N ASP A 699 -4.84 10.97 -19.91
CA ASP A 699 -5.94 11.32 -19.01
C ASP A 699 -5.42 11.89 -17.68
N ALA A 700 -4.31 11.37 -17.15
CA ALA A 700 -3.70 11.90 -15.93
C ALA A 700 -3.13 13.31 -16.10
N LEU A 701 -2.48 13.60 -17.25
CA LEU A 701 -2.02 14.95 -17.60
C LEU A 701 -3.19 15.92 -17.71
N ILE A 702 -4.23 15.53 -18.44
CA ILE A 702 -5.43 16.35 -18.61
C ILE A 702 -6.07 16.61 -17.25
N LEU A 703 -6.25 15.58 -16.43
CA LEU A 703 -6.85 15.70 -15.09
C LEU A 703 -6.06 16.68 -14.22
N PHE A 704 -4.73 16.60 -14.25
CA PHE A 704 -3.83 17.43 -13.47
C PHE A 704 -3.87 18.90 -13.91
N PHE A 705 -3.75 19.19 -15.20
CA PHE A 705 -3.74 20.56 -15.73
C PHE A 705 -5.14 21.18 -15.86
N SER A 706 -6.20 20.38 -15.76
CA SER A 706 -7.58 20.87 -15.65
C SER A 706 -7.95 21.31 -14.23
N GLU A 707 -7.12 21.02 -13.23
CA GLU A 707 -7.29 21.50 -11.86
C GLU A 707 -6.60 22.86 -11.73
N PRO A 708 -7.35 23.98 -11.56
CA PRO A 708 -6.78 25.32 -11.57
C PRO A 708 -5.64 25.52 -10.57
N HIS A 709 -5.78 24.97 -9.35
CA HIS A 709 -4.75 25.15 -8.33
C HIS A 709 -3.40 24.50 -8.71
N ASN A 710 -3.41 23.39 -9.45
CA ASN A 710 -2.17 22.80 -9.96
C ASN A 710 -1.58 23.65 -11.08
N ALA A 711 -2.41 24.16 -11.99
CA ALA A 711 -1.96 25.04 -13.06
C ALA A 711 -1.30 26.30 -12.50
N ASP A 712 -1.93 26.94 -11.51
CA ASP A 712 -1.39 28.12 -10.82
C ASP A 712 -0.06 27.79 -10.10
N ALA A 713 0.05 26.62 -9.45
CA ALA A 713 1.28 26.19 -8.80
C ALA A 713 2.41 25.88 -9.80
N VAL A 714 2.08 25.36 -10.98
CA VAL A 714 3.04 25.16 -12.07
C VAL A 714 3.50 26.51 -12.63
N ASP A 715 2.58 27.43 -12.89
CA ASP A 715 2.91 28.78 -13.37
C ASP A 715 3.80 29.52 -12.37
N ALA A 716 3.45 29.48 -11.08
CA ALA A 716 4.27 30.02 -10.00
C ALA A 716 5.68 29.40 -9.93
N LEU A 717 5.82 28.10 -10.24
CA LEU A 717 7.12 27.43 -10.30
C LEU A 717 7.92 27.87 -11.54
N LEU A 718 7.27 27.96 -12.70
CA LEU A 718 7.92 28.38 -13.96
C LEU A 718 8.40 29.84 -13.90
N GLU A 719 7.81 30.69 -13.05
CA GLU A 719 8.36 32.02 -12.76
C GLU A 719 9.70 31.98 -12.00
N GLN A 720 9.99 30.90 -11.27
CA GLN A 720 11.19 30.76 -10.43
C GLN A 720 12.34 30.03 -11.12
N VAL A 721 12.05 29.29 -12.20
CA VAL A 721 13.01 28.37 -12.84
C VAL A 721 13.05 28.56 -14.36
N THR A 722 14.23 28.36 -14.93
CA THR A 722 14.45 28.24 -16.37
C THR A 722 14.42 26.76 -16.75
N VAL A 723 13.54 26.41 -17.70
CA VAL A 723 13.39 25.04 -18.18
C VAL A 723 14.19 24.86 -19.46
N GLU A 724 15.15 23.94 -19.44
CA GLU A 724 15.94 23.63 -20.62
C GLU A 724 15.28 22.52 -21.44
N PRO A 725 15.18 22.68 -22.78
CA PRO A 725 14.79 21.59 -23.67
C PRO A 725 15.72 20.41 -23.48
N MET A 726 15.19 19.19 -23.53
CA MET A 726 16.05 18.01 -23.57
C MET A 726 16.82 18.01 -24.89
N GLU A 727 18.15 17.95 -24.85
CA GLU A 727 18.97 17.78 -26.05
C GLU A 727 18.50 16.54 -26.82
N ARG A 728 17.92 16.76 -27.99
CA ARG A 728 17.66 15.69 -28.95
C ARG A 728 19.04 15.23 -29.40
N PRO A 729 19.41 13.95 -29.26
CA PRO A 729 20.59 13.43 -29.94
C PRO A 729 20.48 13.86 -31.41
N ALA A 730 21.51 14.53 -31.94
CA ALA A 730 21.52 14.96 -33.32
C ALA A 730 21.26 13.72 -34.20
N ALA A 731 20.06 13.62 -34.75
CA ALA A 731 19.66 12.51 -35.58
C ALA A 731 20.31 12.70 -36.95
N VAL A 732 21.57 12.30 -37.07
CA VAL A 732 22.23 12.07 -38.36
C VAL A 732 22.16 10.56 -38.64
N SER A 733 20.95 10.02 -38.65
CA SER A 733 20.70 8.71 -39.23
C SER A 733 19.89 8.92 -40.51
N THR A 734 20.12 8.09 -41.52
CA THR A 734 19.35 8.10 -42.77
C THR A 734 17.87 7.71 -42.60
N PHE A 735 17.47 7.37 -41.38
CA PHE A 735 16.14 6.91 -40.98
C PHE A 735 15.30 7.97 -40.27
N ALA A 736 15.92 9.09 -39.86
CA ALA A 736 15.25 10.15 -39.15
C ALA A 736 14.02 10.67 -39.92
N GLY A 737 12.84 10.61 -39.29
CA GLY A 737 11.58 11.10 -39.85
C GLY A 737 10.88 10.17 -40.84
N LYS A 738 11.49 9.04 -41.24
CA LYS A 738 10.87 8.06 -42.15
C LYS A 738 9.88 7.16 -41.42
N THR A 739 8.82 6.76 -42.09
CA THR A 739 7.81 5.82 -41.58
C THR A 739 8.08 4.41 -42.08
N VAL A 740 8.30 3.47 -41.15
CA VAL A 740 8.57 2.05 -41.44
C VAL A 740 7.46 1.15 -40.90
N VAL A 741 7.14 0.08 -41.63
CA VAL A 741 6.21 -0.98 -41.17
C VAL A 741 6.92 -2.33 -41.22
N PHE A 742 6.84 -3.09 -40.13
CA PHE A 742 7.33 -4.47 -40.07
C PHE A 742 6.19 -5.46 -40.26
N THR A 743 6.36 -6.42 -41.17
CA THR A 743 5.34 -7.43 -41.50
C THR A 743 5.98 -8.81 -41.76
N GLY A 744 5.20 -9.87 -41.60
CA GLY A 744 5.71 -11.26 -41.64
C GLY A 744 6.41 -11.69 -40.34
N THR A 745 6.91 -12.92 -40.34
CA THR A 745 7.79 -13.46 -39.30
C THR A 745 9.20 -12.96 -39.54
N LEU A 746 9.80 -12.28 -38.58
CA LEU A 746 11.21 -11.87 -38.63
C LEU A 746 12.05 -13.01 -38.04
N GLU A 747 12.99 -13.55 -38.82
CA GLU A 747 13.76 -14.75 -38.49
C GLU A 747 15.10 -14.42 -37.83
N LYS A 748 15.63 -13.20 -38.02
CA LYS A 748 16.95 -12.76 -37.52
C LYS A 748 16.87 -11.84 -36.32
N MET A 749 15.72 -11.20 -36.08
CA MET A 749 15.47 -10.38 -34.89
C MET A 749 14.01 -10.48 -34.44
N THR A 750 13.73 -10.13 -33.18
CA THR A 750 12.33 -10.03 -32.74
C THR A 750 11.67 -8.77 -33.33
N ARG A 751 10.35 -8.80 -33.54
CA ARG A 751 9.62 -7.61 -34.01
C ARG A 751 9.77 -6.42 -33.06
N ASN A 752 9.82 -6.66 -31.76
CA ASN A 752 10.00 -5.59 -30.77
C ASN A 752 11.41 -4.99 -30.85
N GLU A 753 12.42 -5.83 -31.07
CA GLU A 753 13.79 -5.39 -31.31
C GLU A 753 13.91 -4.58 -32.61
N ALA A 754 13.29 -5.03 -33.70
CA ALA A 754 13.26 -4.31 -34.97
C ALA A 754 12.65 -2.90 -34.83
N LYS A 755 11.54 -2.79 -34.09
CA LYS A 755 10.89 -1.52 -33.80
C LYS A 755 11.75 -0.61 -32.95
N ALA A 756 12.31 -1.14 -31.86
CA ALA A 756 13.17 -0.38 -30.96
C ALA A 756 14.43 0.14 -31.68
N VAL A 757 15.01 -0.67 -32.59
CA VAL A 757 16.14 -0.26 -33.43
C VAL A 757 15.74 0.86 -34.38
N ALA A 758 14.59 0.74 -35.07
CA ALA A 758 14.09 1.77 -35.98
C ALA A 758 13.78 3.09 -35.26
N GLU A 759 13.13 3.02 -34.10
CA GLU A 759 12.78 4.18 -33.26
C GLU A 759 14.03 4.84 -32.69
N ARG A 760 15.03 4.05 -32.25
CA ARG A 760 16.33 4.55 -31.80
C ARG A 760 17.08 5.30 -32.91
N LEU A 761 16.92 4.86 -34.16
CA LEU A 761 17.46 5.54 -35.34
C LEU A 761 16.56 6.72 -35.80
N GLY A 762 15.48 7.03 -35.10
CA GLY A 762 14.62 8.19 -35.39
C GLY A 762 13.56 7.97 -36.47
N ALA A 763 13.30 6.73 -36.87
CA ALA A 763 12.15 6.38 -37.72
C ALA A 763 10.85 6.28 -36.90
N LYS A 764 9.73 6.51 -37.56
CA LYS A 764 8.38 6.27 -37.02
C LYS A 764 7.91 4.88 -37.41
N VAL A 765 7.56 4.05 -36.43
CA VAL A 765 7.01 2.72 -36.70
C VAL A 765 5.49 2.80 -36.82
N SER A 766 4.94 2.36 -37.94
CA SER A 766 3.48 2.27 -38.14
C SER A 766 2.98 0.82 -38.09
N GLY A 767 1.75 0.65 -37.60
CA GLY A 767 1.03 -0.63 -37.63
C GLY A 767 0.38 -0.95 -38.97
N SER A 768 0.17 0.06 -39.82
CA SER A 768 -0.52 -0.03 -41.12
C SER A 768 0.30 0.61 -42.24
N VAL A 769 0.10 0.11 -43.47
CA VAL A 769 0.74 0.65 -44.67
C VAL A 769 -0.17 1.68 -45.31
N SER A 770 0.39 2.84 -45.64
CA SER A 770 -0.32 3.93 -46.32
C SER A 770 0.58 4.57 -47.38
N ALA A 771 0.05 5.50 -48.17
CA ALA A 771 0.85 6.29 -49.10
C ALA A 771 1.95 7.16 -48.43
N LYS A 772 1.90 7.34 -47.11
CA LYS A 772 2.92 8.07 -46.31
C LYS A 772 3.99 7.14 -45.73
N THR A 773 3.89 5.83 -45.97
CA THR A 773 4.90 4.86 -45.52
C THR A 773 6.10 4.92 -46.45
N ASP A 774 7.31 5.10 -45.91
CA ASP A 774 8.53 5.20 -46.71
C ASP A 774 9.01 3.82 -47.19
N PHE A 775 9.00 2.82 -46.30
CA PHE A 775 9.31 1.44 -46.67
C PHE A 775 8.72 0.41 -45.69
N VAL A 776 8.58 -0.82 -46.17
CA VAL A 776 8.08 -1.97 -45.41
C VAL A 776 9.16 -3.03 -45.32
N VAL A 777 9.47 -3.49 -44.11
CA VAL A 777 10.36 -4.63 -43.88
C VAL A 777 9.51 -5.89 -43.80
N ALA A 778 9.69 -6.79 -44.76
CA ALA A 778 8.86 -7.98 -44.94
C ALA A 778 9.66 -9.27 -44.76
N GLY A 779 9.29 -10.06 -43.74
CA GLY A 779 9.77 -11.43 -43.55
C GLY A 779 8.78 -12.47 -44.11
N PRO A 780 9.12 -13.77 -44.05
CA PRO A 780 8.25 -14.85 -44.52
C PRO A 780 6.84 -14.76 -43.94
N GLY A 781 5.82 -14.99 -44.78
CA GLY A 781 4.42 -14.91 -44.38
C GLY A 781 3.83 -13.50 -44.27
N ALA A 782 4.49 -12.48 -44.82
CA ALA A 782 3.96 -11.12 -44.92
C ALA A 782 2.67 -11.09 -45.79
N GLY A 783 1.50 -11.13 -45.14
CA GLY A 783 0.18 -11.21 -45.79
C GLY A 783 -0.35 -9.87 -46.32
N SER A 784 -1.43 -9.34 -45.72
CA SER A 784 -2.17 -8.17 -46.22
C SER A 784 -1.34 -6.90 -46.38
N LYS A 785 -0.39 -6.65 -45.47
CA LYS A 785 0.45 -5.45 -45.50
C LYS A 785 1.46 -5.43 -46.65
N LEU A 786 1.89 -6.59 -47.13
CA LEU A 786 2.75 -6.66 -48.32
C LEU A 786 1.95 -6.25 -49.56
N LYS A 787 0.71 -6.73 -49.67
CA LYS A 787 -0.23 -6.32 -50.74
C LYS A 787 -0.58 -4.84 -50.67
N ASP A 788 -0.74 -4.29 -49.46
CA ASP A 788 -0.98 -2.86 -49.27
C ASP A 788 0.25 -2.02 -49.66
N ALA A 789 1.47 -2.52 -49.41
CA ALA A 789 2.71 -1.87 -49.86
C ALA A 789 2.81 -1.84 -51.38
N GLU A 790 2.52 -2.96 -52.05
CA GLU A 790 2.47 -3.05 -53.52
C GLU A 790 1.42 -2.10 -54.10
N LYS A 791 0.22 -2.06 -53.50
CA LYS A 791 -0.88 -1.18 -53.92
C LYS A 791 -0.53 0.30 -53.80
N HIS A 792 0.21 0.69 -52.77
CA HIS A 792 0.60 2.07 -52.51
C HIS A 792 1.96 2.47 -53.12
N GLY A 793 2.64 1.55 -53.82
CA GLY A 793 3.97 1.81 -54.41
C GLY A 793 5.07 2.01 -53.37
N VAL A 794 4.88 1.49 -52.15
CA VAL A 794 5.82 1.63 -51.03
C VAL A 794 6.96 0.64 -51.18
N ARG A 795 8.20 1.10 -50.96
CA ARG A 795 9.40 0.26 -51.08
C ARG A 795 9.36 -0.92 -50.10
N VAL A 796 9.53 -2.14 -50.60
CA VAL A 796 9.65 -3.35 -49.77
C VAL A 796 11.12 -3.73 -49.61
N VAL A 797 11.52 -4.06 -48.39
CA VAL A 797 12.90 -4.34 -47.98
C VAL A 797 12.92 -5.68 -47.25
N SER A 798 13.91 -6.54 -47.52
CA SER A 798 14.08 -7.80 -46.79
C SER A 798 14.64 -7.56 -45.39
N GLU A 799 14.56 -8.55 -44.51
CA GLU A 799 15.18 -8.46 -43.17
C GLU A 799 16.71 -8.27 -43.25
N ASP A 800 17.34 -8.84 -44.27
CA ASP A 800 18.79 -8.73 -44.51
C ASP A 800 19.19 -7.35 -44.99
N ASP A 801 18.39 -6.78 -45.90
CA ASP A 801 18.59 -5.42 -46.38
C ASP A 801 18.34 -4.41 -45.26
N TRP A 802 17.35 -4.65 -44.39
CA TRP A 802 17.09 -3.84 -43.21
C TRP A 802 18.30 -3.83 -42.26
N LEU A 803 18.84 -4.99 -41.94
CA LEU A 803 20.06 -5.14 -41.13
C LEU A 803 21.26 -4.45 -41.78
N GLY A 804 21.41 -4.58 -43.11
CA GLY A 804 22.47 -3.91 -43.87
C GLY A 804 22.33 -2.39 -43.86
N MET A 805 21.11 -1.86 -43.97
CA MET A 805 20.83 -0.42 -43.89
C MET A 805 21.11 0.11 -42.49
N VAL A 806 20.73 -0.63 -41.44
CA VAL A 806 21.00 -0.29 -40.03
C VAL A 806 22.50 -0.32 -39.70
N ALA A 807 23.28 -1.19 -40.36
CA ALA A 807 24.72 -1.23 -40.16
C ALA A 807 25.48 -0.07 -40.85
N GLN A 808 24.85 0.62 -41.81
CA GLN A 808 25.46 1.68 -42.62
C GLN A 808 25.05 3.11 -42.24
N GLY A 809 24.01 3.28 -41.42
CA GLY A 809 23.46 4.58 -41.03
C GLY A 809 23.12 4.65 -39.56
#